data_AF-A0A5C0DT45-F1
#
_entry.id   AF-A0A5C0DT45-F1
#
_cell.length_a   1.000
_cell.length_b   1.000
_cell.length_c   1.000
_cell.angle_alpha   90.00
_cell.angle_beta   90.00
_cell.angle_gamma   90.00
#
_symmetry.space_group_name_H-M   'P 1'
#
loop_
_entity.id
_entity.type
_entity.pdbx_description
1 polymer ?
#
loop_
_entity_poly.entity_id
_entity_poly.type
_entity_poly.pdbx_seq_one_letter_code
_entity_poly.pdbx_strand_id
1 'polypeptide(L)'
;MRFQKKFWLLIILLLALVGAIAFPIIHISKTENLYPISFSGNGYGYMNQTGELVIYPQFDRAEKFSEGFAPVKVKDKLGFVNFKGQVSIILPNKIVNESNSRKRDEPISTYLVDKFLKDLTDKKLMAQYRDEHDTLSTSFSEGLAAIKLKGKWGFINQNGKLVIPYQFDEVQKFSGGVATVKVGDLWGVINPEGKWIIQPVNKYPIQFFQGIGLSLIDNIGDPIPIIYYWDKSGHLVGSSYNQPQLAKEFQEEMAIIEIPWRAWQEKRDVYPVVAISEDSSVYSIGSKCGFQDKQGKVVIKPQFDGCQSFSQGLAAVRVDKKWGYINKTGKFIISPQFDFADSFFEERGLIVFNGKIGFIDKTGKVVIKPEFDPNLDDFLRTKFKEYPDRVMPRDVMPYRFSSGLAVVSKDDKCGYIDKTGKFAIEPQFLSCERFDPYGIAKAERNKDEYLYITREGKIIPRYINGDSLRQFYPARIILLISIMACLLWIVAISCHEFAHAIVAYWGGDHSVKDKGYLSFNPRLYIHPLATIILPAFFLLIGGIPLPGAAVYIEFDQIRNRLWASATAAAGPIASLLFGLILVPIFHIGLAWNFPYWFLTFIAAFINLQFVTALFNLLPIPPLDGYRIISVWLPSRLQDRSGIASLIGLLFICFVLPFISISSLVIILPVVLMLALGISDAFSMNGLYLLDRWYMALCLLVAAVVYLIYKPASIFQIAGRVLENRWPKTALKMYERAIKLDPKNALSWEGKALMLNKLQTIGNYVEVISALETAIELNPHNLFLQKCLQQEQILQLMWFSSDKEQLKAMETYTESYPNDAWGWAVKAGKLETCERDEEALLAWEKYLEIDSKNKFKLNFPIKESTLEALERQNKL
;
A
#
# COMPACT_ATOMS: atom_id res chain seq x y z
N MET A 1 -3.06 -22.96 -38.76
CA MET A 1 -1.67 -22.52 -39.04
C MET A 1 -1.46 -21.00 -38.98
N ARG A 2 -1.71 -20.18 -40.03
CA ARG A 2 -1.32 -18.73 -40.03
C ARG A 2 -1.83 -17.94 -38.81
N PHE A 3 -3.01 -18.25 -38.26
CA PHE A 3 -3.56 -17.59 -37.08
C PHE A 3 -2.92 -18.02 -35.74
N GLN A 4 -2.49 -19.29 -35.61
CA GLN A 4 -1.78 -19.78 -34.41
C GLN A 4 -0.49 -19.01 -34.16
N LYS A 5 0.22 -18.59 -35.22
CA LYS A 5 1.38 -17.69 -35.07
C LYS A 5 1.01 -16.35 -34.44
N LYS A 6 -0.15 -15.76 -34.77
CA LYS A 6 -0.63 -14.52 -34.13
C LYS A 6 -1.06 -14.73 -32.68
N PHE A 7 -1.67 -15.87 -32.35
CA PHE A 7 -2.04 -16.23 -30.98
C PHE A 7 -0.82 -16.41 -30.07
N TRP A 8 0.18 -17.19 -30.52
CA TRP A 8 1.46 -17.30 -29.81
C TRP A 8 2.18 -15.95 -29.72
N LEU A 9 2.16 -15.14 -30.78
CA LEU A 9 2.71 -13.78 -30.73
C LEU A 9 1.97 -12.90 -29.70
N LEU A 10 0.65 -13.03 -29.57
CA LEU A 10 -0.14 -12.28 -28.59
C LEU A 10 0.19 -12.71 -27.15
N ILE A 11 0.28 -14.01 -26.86
CA ILE A 11 0.68 -14.51 -25.54
C ILE A 11 2.13 -14.11 -25.22
N ILE A 12 3.06 -14.26 -26.18
CA ILE A 12 4.46 -13.84 -26.01
C ILE A 12 4.52 -12.32 -25.81
N LEU A 13 3.74 -11.51 -26.52
CA LEU A 13 3.65 -10.06 -26.31
C LEU A 13 3.02 -9.71 -24.97
N LEU A 14 2.03 -10.45 -24.47
CA LEU A 14 1.38 -10.17 -23.19
C LEU A 14 2.32 -10.54 -22.01
N LEU A 15 3.03 -11.66 -22.11
CA LEU A 15 4.08 -12.06 -21.16
C LEU A 15 5.31 -11.14 -21.23
N ALA A 16 5.72 -10.71 -22.44
CA ALA A 16 6.81 -9.76 -22.63
C ALA A 16 6.43 -8.35 -22.16
N LEU A 17 5.17 -7.92 -22.33
CA LEU A 17 4.65 -6.66 -21.80
C LEU A 17 4.60 -6.70 -20.27
N VAL A 18 4.15 -7.81 -19.67
CA VAL A 18 4.20 -8.05 -18.23
C VAL A 18 5.65 -8.00 -17.71
N GLY A 19 6.59 -8.67 -18.37
CA GLY A 19 8.02 -8.59 -18.03
C GLY A 19 8.60 -7.19 -18.19
N ALA A 20 8.27 -6.50 -19.29
CA ALA A 20 8.72 -5.14 -19.61
C ALA A 20 8.01 -4.03 -18.82
N ILE A 21 6.98 -4.35 -18.02
CA ILE A 21 6.38 -3.46 -17.02
C ILE A 21 6.87 -3.81 -15.60
N ALA A 22 7.23 -5.07 -15.33
CA ALA A 22 7.90 -5.46 -14.10
C ALA A 22 9.33 -4.87 -14.01
N PHE A 23 10.08 -4.85 -15.12
CA PHE A 23 11.47 -4.38 -15.19
C PHE A 23 11.69 -2.88 -14.88
N PRO A 24 10.91 -1.91 -15.40
CA PRO A 24 11.24 -0.48 -15.26
C PRO A 24 11.05 0.09 -13.85
N ILE A 25 10.34 -0.60 -12.95
CA ILE A 25 10.16 -0.18 -11.55
C ILE A 25 11.43 -0.47 -10.71
N ILE A 26 12.50 -0.97 -11.33
CA ILE A 26 13.83 -1.18 -10.71
C ILE A 26 14.61 0.14 -10.55
N HIS A 27 14.06 1.30 -10.95
CA HIS A 27 14.52 2.62 -10.47
C HIS A 27 14.07 2.90 -9.03
N ILE A 28 14.53 2.01 -8.13
CA ILE A 28 14.74 2.32 -6.72
C ILE A 28 15.84 3.38 -6.66
N SER A 29 15.50 4.58 -6.18
CA SER A 29 16.50 5.60 -5.82
C SER A 29 17.47 5.03 -4.77
N LYS A 30 18.69 5.58 -4.64
CA LYS A 30 19.65 5.14 -3.61
C LYS A 30 19.10 5.41 -2.20
N THR A 31 18.26 4.51 -1.69
CA THR A 31 17.77 4.53 -0.31
C THR A 31 18.69 3.65 0.52
N GLU A 32 19.74 4.26 1.05
CA GLU A 32 20.79 3.58 1.82
C GLU A 32 20.28 3.05 3.19
N ASN A 33 19.04 3.40 3.53
CA ASN A 33 18.40 3.17 4.82
C ASN A 33 17.10 2.34 4.62
N LEU A 34 17.22 1.02 4.72
CA LEU A 34 16.10 0.08 4.61
C LEU A 34 15.89 -0.71 5.92
N TYR A 35 14.63 -0.88 6.31
CA TYR A 35 14.21 -1.45 7.60
C TYR A 35 13.50 -2.78 7.42
N PRO A 36 13.84 -3.83 8.19
CA PRO A 36 13.12 -5.09 8.15
C PRO A 36 11.69 -4.91 8.67
N ILE A 37 10.71 -5.41 7.92
CA ILE A 37 9.29 -5.37 8.29
C ILE A 37 8.67 -6.77 8.08
N SER A 38 7.88 -7.21 9.05
CA SER A 38 7.30 -8.56 9.05
C SER A 38 5.92 -8.58 8.39
N PHE A 39 5.66 -9.64 7.64
CA PHE A 39 4.38 -9.91 7.00
C PHE A 39 3.77 -11.17 7.61
N SER A 40 2.49 -11.10 7.99
CA SER A 40 1.81 -12.25 8.60
C SER A 40 1.89 -13.47 7.68
N GLY A 41 2.45 -14.56 8.18
CA GLY A 41 2.68 -15.81 7.44
C GLY A 41 3.75 -15.78 6.34
N ASN A 42 4.32 -14.62 5.99
CA ASN A 42 5.21 -14.46 4.82
C ASN A 42 6.66 -14.06 5.18
N GLY A 43 7.04 -14.12 6.45
CA GLY A 43 8.38 -13.78 6.92
C GLY A 43 8.63 -12.27 6.93
N TYR A 44 9.75 -11.83 6.35
CA TYR A 44 10.23 -10.45 6.40
C TYR A 44 10.62 -9.93 5.01
N GLY A 45 10.31 -8.64 4.78
CA GLY A 45 10.83 -7.81 3.69
C GLY A 45 11.49 -6.55 4.23
N TYR A 46 11.72 -5.54 3.39
CA TYR A 46 12.30 -4.25 3.78
C TYR A 46 11.59 -3.02 3.21
N MET A 47 11.37 -2.02 4.07
CA MET A 47 10.72 -0.75 3.77
C MET A 47 11.72 0.42 3.86
N ASN A 48 11.53 1.48 3.07
CA ASN A 48 12.34 2.71 3.13
C ASN A 48 11.77 3.73 4.13
N GLN A 49 12.47 4.87 4.26
CA GLN A 49 12.12 5.99 5.14
C GLN A 49 10.75 6.62 4.84
N THR A 50 10.27 6.59 3.59
CA THR A 50 8.96 7.13 3.17
C THR A 50 7.81 6.14 3.40
N GLY A 51 8.09 4.95 3.95
CA GLY A 51 7.10 3.90 4.17
C GLY A 51 6.64 3.22 2.88
N GLU A 52 7.55 3.06 1.91
CA GLU A 52 7.38 2.27 0.68
C GLU A 52 8.20 0.98 0.77
N LEU A 53 7.63 -0.13 0.31
CA LEU A 53 8.25 -1.45 0.35
C LEU A 53 9.27 -1.60 -0.80
N VAL A 54 10.56 -1.68 -0.47
CA VAL A 54 11.67 -1.70 -1.45
C VAL A 54 12.19 -3.12 -1.71
N ILE A 55 12.30 -3.94 -0.66
CA ILE A 55 12.52 -5.38 -0.80
C ILE A 55 11.28 -6.07 -0.27
N TYR A 56 10.73 -6.99 -1.03
CA TYR A 56 9.49 -7.66 -0.67
C TYR A 56 9.69 -8.80 0.34
N PRO A 57 8.63 -9.28 1.02
CA PRO A 57 8.74 -10.44 1.91
C PRO A 57 9.23 -11.69 1.17
N GLN A 58 10.42 -12.16 1.57
CA GLN A 58 11.04 -13.38 1.04
C GLN A 58 12.05 -14.04 2.01
N PHE A 59 12.23 -13.49 3.21
CA PHE A 59 13.20 -13.98 4.22
C PHE A 59 12.48 -14.53 5.45
N ASP A 60 12.90 -15.66 5.99
CA ASP A 60 12.32 -16.25 7.21
C ASP A 60 12.59 -15.37 8.44
N ARG A 61 13.74 -14.69 8.44
CA ARG A 61 14.15 -13.62 9.37
C ARG A 61 15.02 -12.60 8.62
N ALA A 62 14.98 -11.34 9.05
CA ALA A 62 15.74 -10.23 8.46
C ALA A 62 16.17 -9.22 9.53
N GLU A 63 17.39 -8.69 9.44
CA GLU A 63 17.91 -7.63 10.34
C GLU A 63 18.11 -6.29 9.61
N LYS A 64 18.43 -5.20 10.32
CA LYS A 64 18.71 -3.88 9.72
C LYS A 64 19.90 -3.92 8.75
N PHE A 65 19.84 -3.06 7.72
CA PHE A 65 20.96 -2.86 6.81
C PHE A 65 22.18 -2.21 7.50
N SER A 66 23.36 -2.66 7.10
CA SER A 66 24.65 -2.06 7.43
C SER A 66 25.60 -2.21 6.24
N GLU A 67 26.26 -1.13 5.85
CA GLU A 67 27.21 -1.10 4.71
C GLU A 67 26.66 -1.63 3.38
N GLY A 68 25.35 -1.49 3.15
CA GLY A 68 24.69 -1.96 1.93
C GLY A 68 24.27 -3.42 1.93
N PHE A 69 24.46 -4.14 3.04
CA PHE A 69 24.05 -5.52 3.24
C PHE A 69 23.22 -5.70 4.52
N ALA A 70 22.38 -6.72 4.57
CA ALA A 70 21.65 -7.08 5.79
C ALA A 70 21.63 -8.60 6.00
N PRO A 71 21.83 -9.10 7.25
CA PRO A 71 21.63 -10.51 7.59
C PRO A 71 20.20 -10.97 7.33
N VAL A 72 20.06 -12.10 6.64
CA VAL A 72 18.78 -12.75 6.33
C VAL A 72 18.87 -14.27 6.48
N LYS A 73 17.72 -14.89 6.78
CA LYS A 73 17.52 -16.35 6.73
C LYS A 73 16.59 -16.70 5.56
N VAL A 74 16.95 -17.70 4.74
CA VAL A 74 16.13 -18.20 3.63
C VAL A 74 16.21 -19.73 3.58
N LYS A 75 15.08 -20.41 3.82
CA LYS A 75 14.96 -21.89 3.79
C LYS A 75 16.11 -22.56 4.57
N ASP A 76 16.23 -22.10 5.82
CA ASP A 76 17.23 -22.51 6.81
C ASP A 76 18.70 -22.23 6.51
N LYS A 77 18.99 -21.47 5.44
CA LYS A 77 20.33 -20.95 5.16
C LYS A 77 20.43 -19.51 5.63
N LEU A 78 21.51 -19.18 6.33
CA LEU A 78 21.89 -17.79 6.60
C LEU A 78 22.63 -17.20 5.39
N GLY A 79 22.48 -15.89 5.21
CA GLY A 79 23.10 -15.14 4.13
C GLY A 79 22.94 -13.64 4.29
N PHE A 80 23.41 -12.91 3.28
CA PHE A 80 23.37 -11.44 3.26
C PHE A 80 22.63 -10.94 2.02
N VAL A 81 21.59 -10.12 2.22
CA VAL A 81 20.86 -9.45 1.15
C VAL A 81 21.43 -8.06 0.90
N ASN A 82 21.51 -7.64 -0.38
CA ASN A 82 21.85 -6.27 -0.76
C ASN A 82 20.58 -5.41 -1.00
N PHE A 83 20.72 -4.09 -1.23
CA PHE A 83 19.58 -3.18 -1.48
C PHE A 83 18.66 -3.57 -2.66
N LYS A 84 19.09 -4.46 -3.57
CA LYS A 84 18.28 -4.98 -4.69
C LYS A 84 17.47 -6.22 -4.32
N GLY A 85 17.46 -6.61 -3.04
CA GLY A 85 16.83 -7.86 -2.58
C GLY A 85 17.60 -9.13 -2.97
N GLN A 86 18.84 -9.01 -3.48
CA GLN A 86 19.62 -10.16 -3.92
C GLN A 86 20.46 -10.73 -2.76
N VAL A 87 20.24 -11.99 -2.41
CA VAL A 87 21.09 -12.71 -1.46
C VAL A 87 22.44 -12.97 -2.12
N SER A 88 23.43 -12.17 -1.71
CA SER A 88 24.75 -12.08 -2.36
C SER A 88 25.76 -13.09 -1.80
N ILE A 89 25.49 -13.60 -0.59
CA ILE A 89 26.32 -14.58 0.13
C ILE A 89 25.36 -15.60 0.74
N ILE A 90 25.54 -16.88 0.46
CA ILE A 90 24.78 -18.01 1.05
C ILE A 90 25.77 -18.91 1.76
N LEU A 91 25.54 -19.18 3.05
CA LEU A 91 26.45 -20.00 3.85
C LEU A 91 26.20 -21.51 3.62
N PRO A 92 27.25 -22.35 3.57
CA PRO A 92 27.12 -23.77 3.27
C PRO A 92 26.64 -24.59 4.48
N ASN A 93 25.34 -24.90 4.52
CA ASN A 93 24.76 -25.81 5.53
C ASN A 93 25.15 -27.28 5.31
N LYS A 94 25.20 -28.05 6.41
CA LYS A 94 24.77 -29.46 6.39
C LYS A 94 24.22 -29.94 7.76
N ILE A 95 22.90 -30.15 7.79
CA ILE A 95 22.15 -31.18 8.54
C ILE A 95 22.28 -31.24 10.08
N VAL A 96 21.16 -31.05 10.78
CA VAL A 96 20.47 -32.05 11.64
C VAL A 96 18.97 -31.66 11.68
N ASN A 97 18.09 -32.56 12.11
CA ASN A 97 16.63 -32.47 11.96
C ASN A 97 15.97 -31.44 12.88
N GLU A 98 14.77 -30.98 12.52
CA GLU A 98 13.93 -30.14 13.38
C GLU A 98 13.33 -30.92 14.55
N SER A 99 13.33 -30.31 15.73
CA SER A 99 12.28 -30.54 16.75
C SER A 99 11.65 -29.20 17.15
N ASN A 100 10.36 -29.20 17.45
CA ASN A 100 9.56 -27.98 17.54
C ASN A 100 9.92 -27.10 18.75
N SER A 101 10.54 -25.94 18.52
CA SER A 101 10.55 -24.83 19.49
C SER A 101 10.01 -23.54 18.86
N ARG A 102 8.88 -23.04 19.39
CA ARG A 102 8.20 -21.83 18.89
C ARG A 102 8.73 -20.57 19.59
N LYS A 103 9.64 -19.83 18.91
CA LYS A 103 9.76 -18.38 19.05
C LYS A 103 10.07 -17.73 17.70
N ARG A 104 9.18 -16.83 17.26
CA ARG A 104 9.21 -16.25 15.89
C ARG A 104 9.86 -14.85 15.85
N ASP A 105 10.06 -14.22 17.01
CA ASP A 105 10.34 -12.78 17.14
C ASP A 105 11.72 -12.44 17.75
N GLU A 106 12.59 -13.42 17.99
CA GLU A 106 13.97 -13.15 18.48
C GLU A 106 14.91 -12.81 17.30
N PRO A 107 15.74 -11.74 17.38
CA PRO A 107 16.64 -11.35 16.30
C PRO A 107 17.74 -12.38 16.03
N ILE A 108 18.32 -12.37 14.82
CA ILE A 108 19.36 -13.34 14.40
C ILE A 108 20.64 -13.15 15.24
N SER A 109 20.92 -11.91 15.63
CA SER A 109 22.14 -11.49 16.35
C SER A 109 22.05 -11.55 17.89
N THR A 110 20.87 -11.66 18.51
CA THR A 110 20.68 -11.28 19.93
C THR A 110 20.65 -12.45 20.93
N TYR A 111 21.27 -13.59 20.62
CA TYR A 111 21.47 -14.65 21.65
C TYR A 111 22.61 -14.32 22.64
N LEU A 112 23.49 -13.36 22.31
CA LEU A 112 24.65 -13.01 23.15
C LEU A 112 24.29 -12.11 24.35
N VAL A 113 23.31 -11.21 24.24
CA VAL A 113 22.98 -10.25 25.31
C VAL A 113 22.03 -10.86 26.34
N ASP A 114 20.96 -11.52 25.91
CA ASP A 114 19.94 -12.09 26.81
C ASP A 114 20.50 -13.26 27.65
N LYS A 115 21.46 -14.01 27.08
CA LYS A 115 22.23 -15.02 27.81
C LYS A 115 23.11 -14.38 28.89
N PHE A 116 23.82 -13.29 28.57
CA PHE A 116 24.70 -12.59 29.52
C PHE A 116 23.93 -12.03 30.74
N LEU A 117 22.65 -11.67 30.56
CA LEU A 117 21.76 -11.25 31.65
C LEU A 117 21.19 -12.42 32.47
N LYS A 118 21.02 -13.61 31.87
CA LYS A 118 20.56 -14.83 32.58
C LYS A 118 21.66 -15.58 33.31
N ASP A 119 22.90 -15.57 32.80
CA ASP A 119 24.06 -16.21 33.44
C ASP A 119 24.40 -15.59 34.81
N LEU A 120 23.80 -14.44 35.16
CA LEU A 120 23.87 -13.81 36.48
C LEU A 120 22.93 -14.41 37.56
N THR A 121 21.89 -15.18 37.20
CA THR A 121 20.82 -15.54 38.18
C THR A 121 20.58 -17.02 38.46
N ASP A 122 20.93 -17.98 37.60
CA ASP A 122 20.78 -19.42 37.96
C ASP A 122 21.84 -20.35 37.34
N LYS A 123 22.60 -21.03 38.21
CA LYS A 123 23.64 -22.01 37.84
C LYS A 123 23.11 -23.43 37.57
N LYS A 124 21.82 -23.72 37.79
CA LYS A 124 21.26 -25.08 37.60
C LYS A 124 20.64 -25.36 36.23
N LEU A 125 20.26 -24.33 35.46
CA LEU A 125 19.49 -24.55 34.21
C LEU A 125 20.34 -24.90 32.98
N MET A 126 21.66 -24.72 33.02
CA MET A 126 22.55 -24.86 31.85
C MET A 126 22.88 -26.30 31.43
N ALA A 127 22.51 -27.32 32.23
CA ALA A 127 22.89 -28.71 31.96
C ALA A 127 22.04 -29.42 30.88
N GLN A 128 20.98 -28.78 30.37
CA GLN A 128 19.95 -29.45 29.54
C GLN A 128 19.80 -28.88 28.11
N TYR A 129 20.62 -27.88 27.73
CA TYR A 129 20.52 -27.17 26.44
C TYR A 129 21.90 -26.96 25.77
N ARG A 130 22.57 -28.07 25.41
CA ARG A 130 23.77 -28.04 24.57
C ARG A 130 23.82 -29.25 23.63
N ASP A 131 23.22 -29.10 22.45
CA ASP A 131 23.87 -29.31 21.14
C ASP A 131 22.84 -29.24 20.00
N GLU A 132 22.66 -28.06 19.40
CA GLU A 132 22.08 -27.83 18.06
C GLU A 132 22.22 -26.34 17.64
N HIS A 133 21.89 -26.00 16.38
CA HIS A 133 21.88 -24.63 15.81
C HIS A 133 23.24 -23.92 15.59
N ASP A 134 24.22 -24.60 14.98
CA ASP A 134 25.59 -24.07 14.86
C ASP A 134 25.90 -23.31 13.54
N THR A 135 25.09 -22.31 13.20
CA THR A 135 25.45 -21.26 12.23
C THR A 135 24.86 -19.93 12.67
N LEU A 136 25.71 -18.92 12.87
CA LEU A 136 25.34 -17.56 13.29
C LEU A 136 26.18 -16.55 12.51
N SER A 137 25.62 -15.37 12.24
CA SER A 137 26.26 -14.31 11.45
C SER A 137 25.90 -12.92 11.97
N THR A 138 26.88 -12.02 12.09
CA THR A 138 26.63 -10.59 12.42
C THR A 138 26.33 -9.78 11.15
N SER A 139 25.77 -8.58 11.31
CA SER A 139 25.80 -7.55 10.25
C SER A 139 27.24 -7.24 9.81
N PHE A 140 27.40 -6.74 8.57
CA PHE A 140 28.65 -6.16 8.11
C PHE A 140 29.03 -4.93 8.93
N SER A 141 30.32 -4.73 9.14
CA SER A 141 30.89 -3.60 9.86
C SER A 141 32.36 -3.49 9.45
N GLU A 142 32.70 -2.39 8.78
CA GLU A 142 34.01 -2.07 8.19
C GLU A 142 34.52 -3.10 7.18
N GLY A 143 33.63 -3.50 6.27
CA GLY A 143 33.93 -4.43 5.19
C GLY A 143 33.98 -5.89 5.61
N LEU A 144 33.87 -6.19 6.91
CA LEU A 144 33.93 -7.54 7.48
C LEU A 144 32.62 -7.93 8.21
N ALA A 145 32.30 -9.22 8.22
CA ALA A 145 31.22 -9.80 9.02
C ALA A 145 31.69 -11.08 9.71
N ALA A 146 31.30 -11.27 10.97
CA ALA A 146 31.63 -12.46 11.75
C ALA A 146 30.68 -13.61 11.42
N ILE A 147 31.22 -14.83 11.27
CA ILE A 147 30.46 -16.06 11.02
C ILE A 147 30.97 -17.19 11.92
N LYS A 148 30.04 -17.93 12.51
CA LYS A 148 30.31 -19.15 13.27
C LYS A 148 30.14 -20.39 12.39
N LEU A 149 31.09 -21.33 12.45
CA LEU A 149 31.06 -22.63 11.78
C LEU A 149 31.82 -23.67 12.63
N LYS A 150 31.19 -24.80 12.96
CA LYS A 150 31.78 -25.89 13.78
C LYS A 150 32.34 -25.38 15.13
N GLY A 151 31.50 -24.68 15.89
CA GLY A 151 31.81 -24.15 17.22
C GLY A 151 32.67 -22.89 17.21
N LYS A 152 33.44 -22.61 16.15
CA LYS A 152 34.41 -21.51 16.08
C LYS A 152 33.96 -20.38 15.15
N TRP A 153 34.38 -19.17 15.47
CA TRP A 153 34.13 -17.96 14.71
C TRP A 153 35.35 -17.56 13.85
N GLY A 154 35.04 -17.05 12.66
CA GLY A 154 35.96 -16.37 11.75
C GLY A 154 35.27 -15.16 11.09
N PHE A 155 35.96 -14.47 10.18
CA PHE A 155 35.43 -13.27 9.52
C PHE A 155 35.54 -13.36 8.00
N ILE A 156 34.46 -12.99 7.31
CA ILE A 156 34.41 -12.85 5.84
C ILE A 156 34.41 -11.37 5.43
N ASN A 157 34.77 -11.07 4.19
CA ASN A 157 34.54 -9.76 3.58
C ASN A 157 33.20 -9.70 2.79
N GLN A 158 32.86 -8.50 2.31
CA GLN A 158 31.66 -8.24 1.48
C GLN A 158 31.56 -9.09 0.19
N ASN A 159 32.66 -9.71 -0.25
CA ASN A 159 32.67 -10.66 -1.39
C ASN A 159 32.47 -12.13 -0.95
N GLY A 160 32.14 -12.39 0.32
CA GLY A 160 31.97 -13.74 0.87
C GLY A 160 33.28 -14.51 1.11
N LYS A 161 34.44 -13.92 0.85
CA LYS A 161 35.75 -14.57 1.07
C LYS A 161 36.11 -14.51 2.55
N LEU A 162 36.49 -15.65 3.12
CA LEU A 162 37.09 -15.74 4.46
C LEU A 162 38.41 -14.96 4.49
N VAL A 163 38.48 -13.96 5.38
CA VAL A 163 39.67 -13.13 5.63
C VAL A 163 40.40 -13.61 6.87
N ILE A 164 39.66 -13.93 7.93
CA ILE A 164 40.20 -14.39 9.21
C ILE A 164 39.64 -15.80 9.50
N PRO A 165 40.48 -16.84 9.68
CA PRO A 165 40.02 -18.23 9.87
C PRO A 165 39.10 -18.47 11.06
N TYR A 166 38.37 -19.60 11.03
CA TYR A 166 37.55 -20.07 12.14
C TYR A 166 38.40 -20.58 13.30
N GLN A 167 38.70 -19.72 14.28
CA GLN A 167 39.61 -20.05 15.39
C GLN A 167 39.15 -19.56 16.77
N PHE A 168 38.25 -18.58 16.84
CA PHE A 168 37.82 -17.94 18.08
C PHE A 168 36.56 -18.60 18.67
N ASP A 169 36.43 -18.60 19.99
CA ASP A 169 35.28 -19.19 20.71
C ASP A 169 34.05 -18.26 20.71
N GLU A 170 34.30 -16.96 20.83
CA GLU A 170 33.32 -15.88 20.77
C GLU A 170 33.98 -14.67 20.09
N VAL A 171 33.21 -13.84 19.37
CA VAL A 171 33.73 -12.62 18.71
C VAL A 171 32.70 -11.49 18.73
N GLN A 172 33.18 -10.27 18.59
CA GLN A 172 32.36 -9.09 18.30
C GLN A 172 32.59 -8.60 16.86
N LYS A 173 31.68 -7.76 16.37
CA LYS A 173 31.84 -7.11 15.05
C LYS A 173 33.03 -6.13 15.06
N PHE A 174 33.65 -5.96 13.89
CA PHE A 174 34.62 -4.89 13.66
C PHE A 174 33.99 -3.51 13.85
N SER A 175 34.80 -2.56 14.30
CA SER A 175 34.55 -1.12 14.21
C SER A 175 35.93 -0.43 14.36
N GLY A 176 36.09 0.82 13.93
CA GLY A 176 37.36 1.54 13.88
C GLY A 176 38.64 0.82 13.42
N GLY A 177 38.57 -0.31 12.72
CA GLY A 177 39.71 -1.14 12.36
C GLY A 177 40.09 -2.22 13.38
N VAL A 178 39.33 -2.48 14.45
CA VAL A 178 39.62 -3.59 15.38
C VAL A 178 38.36 -4.36 15.83
N ALA A 179 38.54 -5.62 16.22
CA ALA A 179 37.49 -6.48 16.76
C ALA A 179 38.01 -7.27 17.97
N THR A 180 37.12 -7.52 18.92
CA THR A 180 37.41 -8.34 20.11
C THR A 180 37.03 -9.79 19.88
N VAL A 181 37.89 -10.69 20.35
CA VAL A 181 37.79 -12.14 20.14
C VAL A 181 38.20 -12.91 21.39
N LYS A 182 37.58 -14.07 21.61
CA LYS A 182 37.83 -14.98 22.74
C LYS A 182 38.59 -16.22 22.29
N VAL A 183 39.54 -16.67 23.10
CA VAL A 183 40.25 -17.95 22.94
C VAL A 183 40.31 -18.63 24.31
N GLY A 184 39.60 -19.75 24.47
CA GLY A 184 39.36 -20.34 25.79
C GLY A 184 38.53 -19.40 26.66
N ASP A 185 38.96 -19.16 27.90
CA ASP A 185 38.30 -18.22 28.83
C ASP A 185 38.88 -16.79 28.78
N LEU A 186 39.84 -16.52 27.91
CA LEU A 186 40.49 -15.21 27.79
C LEU A 186 40.10 -14.48 26.51
N TRP A 187 39.95 -13.16 26.62
CA TRP A 187 39.64 -12.26 25.53
C TRP A 187 40.85 -11.41 25.16
N GLY A 188 40.99 -11.16 23.86
CA GLY A 188 41.99 -10.30 23.23
C GLY A 188 41.40 -9.56 22.02
N VAL A 189 42.27 -8.86 21.29
CA VAL A 189 41.89 -7.88 20.26
C VAL A 189 42.67 -8.12 18.98
N ILE A 190 42.00 -8.10 17.83
CA ILE A 190 42.61 -8.24 16.51
C ILE A 190 42.29 -7.07 15.57
N ASN A 191 43.19 -6.82 14.62
CA ASN A 191 43.01 -5.92 13.48
C ASN A 191 42.30 -6.64 12.29
N PRO A 192 42.00 -5.98 11.15
CA PRO A 192 41.21 -6.56 10.07
C PRO A 192 41.95 -7.65 9.28
N GLU A 193 43.27 -7.72 9.38
CA GLU A 193 44.08 -8.84 8.88
C GLU A 193 44.20 -9.99 9.88
N GLY A 194 43.54 -9.91 11.05
CA GLY A 194 43.58 -10.94 12.09
C GLY A 194 44.83 -10.92 12.99
N LYS A 195 45.65 -9.85 12.94
CA LYS A 195 46.81 -9.70 13.83
C LYS A 195 46.39 -9.18 15.20
N TRP A 196 46.99 -9.71 16.26
CA TRP A 196 46.76 -9.25 17.62
C TRP A 196 47.24 -7.82 17.86
N ILE A 197 46.38 -7.01 18.49
CA ILE A 197 46.71 -5.69 19.06
C ILE A 197 46.87 -5.83 20.58
N ILE A 198 45.98 -6.59 21.23
CA ILE A 198 46.08 -7.00 22.63
C ILE A 198 45.94 -8.52 22.66
N GLN A 199 46.91 -9.22 23.24
CA GLN A 199 46.86 -10.68 23.42
C GLN A 199 45.73 -11.09 24.37
N PRO A 200 45.23 -12.35 24.34
CA PRO A 200 44.22 -12.81 25.28
C PRO A 200 44.67 -12.71 26.75
N VAL A 201 44.12 -11.75 27.52
CA VAL A 201 44.52 -11.48 28.92
C VAL A 201 43.36 -11.19 29.88
N ASN A 202 42.21 -10.73 29.38
CA ASN A 202 41.04 -10.44 30.23
C ASN A 202 40.11 -11.66 30.31
N LYS A 203 39.58 -11.98 31.50
CA LYS A 203 38.51 -12.99 31.67
C LYS A 203 37.19 -12.62 30.99
N TYR A 204 37.04 -11.35 30.65
CA TYR A 204 35.79 -10.74 30.21
C TYR A 204 35.96 -10.07 28.86
N PRO A 205 34.86 -9.84 28.11
CA PRO A 205 34.94 -9.21 26.82
C PRO A 205 35.60 -7.83 26.89
N ILE A 206 35.97 -7.39 25.71
CA ILE A 206 36.59 -6.12 25.43
C ILE A 206 35.47 -5.41 24.52
N GLN A 207 35.15 -4.11 24.73
CA GLN A 207 34.31 -3.07 24.05
C GLN A 207 34.94 -1.60 24.06
N PHE A 208 35.35 -1.00 22.91
CA PHE A 208 36.31 0.12 22.58
C PHE A 208 35.45 1.12 21.78
N PHE A 209 35.70 2.43 21.84
CA PHE A 209 35.01 3.32 20.89
C PHE A 209 35.65 3.30 19.50
N GLN A 210 34.84 2.98 18.50
CA GLN A 210 35.29 2.48 17.20
C GLN A 210 36.20 1.23 17.33
N GLY A 211 35.62 0.09 17.72
CA GLY A 211 36.21 -1.24 17.43
C GLY A 211 36.31 -2.22 18.56
N ILE A 212 35.26 -2.90 18.95
CA ILE A 212 34.86 -2.76 20.35
C ILE A 212 35.74 -3.67 21.33
N GLY A 213 36.68 -3.12 22.16
CA GLY A 213 37.49 -3.52 23.40
C GLY A 213 37.59 -2.54 24.70
N LEU A 214 37.33 -2.58 26.07
CA LEU A 214 36.82 -3.26 27.36
C LEU A 214 37.59 -4.25 28.30
N SER A 215 37.17 -4.25 29.59
CA SER A 215 37.21 -5.37 30.55
C SER A 215 36.13 -5.20 31.66
N LEU A 216 35.83 -6.26 32.42
CA LEU A 216 35.12 -6.18 33.70
C LEU A 216 36.11 -6.43 34.84
N ILE A 217 35.96 -5.71 35.96
CA ILE A 217 36.76 -5.88 37.17
C ILE A 217 35.80 -5.97 38.36
N ASP A 218 35.91 -7.05 39.15
CA ASP A 218 35.18 -7.21 40.40
C ASP A 218 35.76 -6.27 41.47
N ASN A 219 35.12 -5.11 41.68
CA ASN A 219 35.30 -4.37 42.92
C ASN A 219 34.40 -4.98 44.00
N ILE A 220 35.03 -5.56 45.03
CA ILE A 220 34.36 -6.33 46.08
C ILE A 220 33.51 -5.39 46.95
N GLY A 221 32.22 -5.24 46.62
CA GLY A 221 31.26 -4.53 47.46
C GLY A 221 29.99 -4.04 46.78
N ASP A 222 30.02 -3.70 45.48
CA ASP A 222 28.91 -3.00 44.81
C ASP A 222 28.11 -3.91 43.83
N PRO A 223 26.79 -3.68 43.60
CA PRO A 223 25.94 -4.64 42.90
C PRO A 223 25.91 -4.52 41.37
N ILE A 224 26.64 -3.55 40.78
CA ILE A 224 26.52 -3.20 39.35
C ILE A 224 27.91 -3.14 38.70
N PRO A 225 28.18 -3.94 37.64
CA PRO A 225 29.45 -3.92 36.92
C PRO A 225 29.67 -2.62 36.14
N ILE A 226 30.88 -2.06 36.23
CA ILE A 226 31.31 -0.90 35.42
C ILE A 226 31.99 -1.39 34.14
N ILE A 227 31.46 -0.95 33.01
CA ILE A 227 31.99 -1.18 31.65
C ILE A 227 32.94 -0.03 31.32
N TYR A 228 34.10 -0.30 30.71
CA TYR A 228 35.11 0.71 30.32
C TYR A 228 35.42 0.67 28.81
N TYR A 229 35.30 1.81 28.13
CA TYR A 229 35.67 1.96 26.71
C TYR A 229 37.11 2.43 26.56
N TRP A 230 37.84 1.93 25.57
CA TRP A 230 39.22 2.31 25.25
C TRP A 230 39.34 2.84 23.79
N ASP A 231 40.54 3.27 23.36
CA ASP A 231 40.89 3.59 21.95
C ASP A 231 41.78 2.54 21.27
N LYS A 232 41.95 2.69 19.95
CA LYS A 232 42.71 1.80 19.05
C LYS A 232 44.20 1.62 19.40
N SER A 233 44.73 2.43 20.31
CA SER A 233 46.12 2.37 20.80
C SER A 233 46.24 1.82 22.23
N GLY A 234 45.12 1.57 22.91
CA GLY A 234 45.09 1.03 24.27
C GLY A 234 44.95 2.08 25.39
N HIS A 235 44.50 3.30 25.09
CA HIS A 235 44.18 4.31 26.13
C HIS A 235 42.68 4.29 26.49
N LEU A 236 42.33 4.67 27.72
CA LEU A 236 40.93 4.70 28.19
C LEU A 236 40.17 5.91 27.61
N VAL A 237 38.93 5.72 27.14
CA VAL A 237 38.09 6.77 26.53
C VAL A 237 36.67 6.92 27.10
N GLY A 238 36.19 6.03 27.96
CA GLY A 238 34.86 6.17 28.55
C GLY A 238 34.39 4.99 29.39
N SER A 239 33.10 4.95 29.69
CA SER A 239 32.45 3.88 30.46
C SER A 239 30.97 3.71 30.11
N SER A 240 30.31 2.65 30.62
CA SER A 240 28.86 2.42 30.45
C SER A 240 27.98 3.62 30.76
N TYR A 241 28.43 4.49 31.66
CA TYR A 241 27.71 5.66 32.15
C TYR A 241 27.89 6.91 31.28
N ASN A 242 28.59 6.79 30.14
CA ASN A 242 28.82 7.88 29.18
C ASN A 242 28.88 7.32 27.75
N GLN A 243 27.73 7.26 27.05
CA GLN A 243 27.66 6.63 25.73
C GLN A 243 28.27 7.51 24.63
N PRO A 244 29.20 7.02 23.78
CA PRO A 244 30.01 7.91 22.93
C PRO A 244 29.32 8.29 21.60
N GLN A 245 27.98 8.22 21.52
CA GLN A 245 27.24 8.35 20.26
C GLN A 245 27.26 9.80 19.68
N LEU A 246 27.81 10.75 20.43
CA LEU A 246 28.13 12.12 19.98
C LEU A 246 29.60 12.51 20.19
N ALA A 247 30.50 11.54 20.39
CA ALA A 247 31.94 11.75 20.59
C ALA A 247 32.71 12.16 19.31
N LYS A 248 32.08 12.99 18.46
CA LYS A 248 32.78 13.77 17.42
C LYS A 248 33.59 14.91 18.06
N GLU A 249 33.14 15.38 19.22
CA GLU A 249 33.99 16.00 20.23
C GLU A 249 34.24 14.96 21.33
N PHE A 250 35.49 14.59 21.57
CA PHE A 250 35.89 13.99 22.85
C PHE A 250 35.86 15.13 23.87
N GLN A 251 34.66 15.28 24.46
CA GLN A 251 34.06 16.53 24.89
C GLN A 251 35.06 17.62 25.31
N GLU A 252 35.28 18.54 24.37
CA GLU A 252 35.83 19.88 24.61
C GLU A 252 37.18 19.99 25.33
N GLU A 253 37.92 18.87 25.42
CA GLU A 253 39.21 18.68 26.12
C GLU A 253 39.14 18.39 27.62
N MET A 254 37.96 18.21 28.23
CA MET A 254 37.84 18.01 29.69
C MET A 254 37.01 16.79 30.12
N ALA A 255 37.48 16.13 31.18
CA ALA A 255 36.79 15.06 31.91
C ALA A 255 36.38 15.55 33.32
N ILE A 256 35.44 14.85 33.96
CA ILE A 256 34.93 15.23 35.29
C ILE A 256 35.75 14.56 36.40
N ILE A 257 35.81 15.22 37.54
CA ILE A 257 36.48 14.72 38.75
C ILE A 257 35.55 14.88 39.95
N GLU A 258 35.43 13.84 40.76
CA GLU A 258 34.58 13.82 41.97
C GLU A 258 35.38 13.49 43.23
N ILE A 259 34.92 14.09 44.34
CA ILE A 259 35.38 13.77 45.70
C ILE A 259 34.31 12.89 46.36
N PRO A 260 34.57 11.60 46.65
CA PRO A 260 33.61 10.72 47.29
C PRO A 260 33.21 11.21 48.69
N TRP A 261 31.91 11.14 49.02
CA TRP A 261 31.37 11.74 50.25
C TRP A 261 32.02 11.21 51.55
N ARG A 262 32.43 9.93 51.58
CA ARG A 262 33.14 9.30 52.71
C ARG A 262 34.49 9.99 53.02
N ALA A 263 35.18 10.56 52.03
CA ALA A 263 36.46 11.25 52.24
C ALA A 263 36.30 12.48 53.14
N TRP A 264 35.18 13.20 53.02
CA TRP A 264 34.86 14.36 53.85
C TRP A 264 34.57 14.00 55.31
N GLN A 265 33.99 12.84 55.59
CA GLN A 265 33.72 12.41 56.98
C GLN A 265 34.99 11.98 57.72
N GLU A 266 35.87 11.24 57.06
CA GLU A 266 37.03 10.61 57.72
C GLU A 266 38.31 11.47 57.72
N LYS A 267 38.32 12.65 57.07
CA LYS A 267 39.49 13.53 56.90
C LYS A 267 40.75 12.80 56.39
N ARG A 268 40.58 11.77 55.56
CA ARG A 268 41.70 11.07 54.91
C ARG A 268 42.08 11.76 53.60
N ASP A 269 43.37 11.73 53.26
CA ASP A 269 43.83 12.03 51.90
C ASP A 269 43.33 10.93 50.95
N VAL A 270 42.21 11.20 50.28
CA VAL A 270 41.62 10.32 49.25
C VAL A 270 41.83 10.97 47.89
N TYR A 271 42.43 10.24 46.97
CA TYR A 271 42.66 10.71 45.60
C TYR A 271 41.32 11.01 44.90
N PRO A 272 41.22 12.11 44.13
CA PRO A 272 40.02 12.43 43.36
C PRO A 272 39.79 11.34 42.31
N VAL A 273 38.53 10.91 42.17
CA VAL A 273 38.17 9.89 41.17
C VAL A 273 37.79 10.59 39.88
N VAL A 274 38.40 10.17 38.76
CA VAL A 274 37.99 10.61 37.43
C VAL A 274 36.66 9.93 37.11
N ALA A 275 35.59 10.73 37.11
CA ALA A 275 34.24 10.31 36.76
C ALA A 275 33.89 10.87 35.38
N ILE A 276 32.92 10.27 34.70
CA ILE A 276 32.26 10.93 33.58
C ILE A 276 30.78 10.89 33.89
N SER A 277 30.29 11.97 34.50
CA SER A 277 28.90 12.04 34.93
C SER A 277 28.00 12.39 33.75
N GLU A 278 27.30 11.38 33.25
CA GLU A 278 25.87 11.55 33.01
C GLU A 278 25.05 11.04 34.23
N ASP A 279 25.47 9.95 34.89
CA ASP A 279 24.65 9.24 35.89
C ASP A 279 24.85 9.71 37.34
N SER A 280 23.79 10.22 37.96
CA SER A 280 23.74 10.69 39.35
C SER A 280 23.23 9.64 40.37
N SER A 281 23.17 8.35 39.99
CA SER A 281 22.63 7.28 40.85
C SER A 281 23.61 6.69 41.89
N VAL A 282 24.80 7.27 42.06
CA VAL A 282 25.60 7.04 43.28
C VAL A 282 24.88 7.71 44.46
N TYR A 283 24.98 7.12 45.67
CA TYR A 283 24.37 7.65 46.91
C TYR A 283 25.11 8.91 47.44
N SER A 284 25.20 9.97 46.62
CA SER A 284 25.99 11.18 46.84
C SER A 284 25.22 12.30 47.55
N ILE A 285 24.88 12.07 48.82
CA ILE A 285 24.61 13.20 49.73
C ILE A 285 25.95 13.90 50.03
N GLY A 286 26.38 14.77 49.11
CA GLY A 286 27.54 15.65 49.29
C GLY A 286 28.86 15.24 48.61
N SER A 287 28.86 14.55 47.46
CA SER A 287 30.05 14.62 46.59
C SER A 287 30.12 16.00 45.92
N LYS A 288 31.34 16.50 45.71
CA LYS A 288 31.60 17.72 44.94
C LYS A 288 32.30 17.34 43.64
N CYS A 289 31.87 17.95 42.53
CA CYS A 289 32.41 17.71 41.20
C CYS A 289 33.11 18.94 40.60
N GLY A 290 34.07 18.68 39.71
CA GLY A 290 34.85 19.64 38.94
C GLY A 290 35.36 19.03 37.64
N PHE A 291 36.35 19.65 36.99
CA PHE A 291 36.84 19.25 35.66
C PHE A 291 38.37 19.27 35.55
N GLN A 292 38.92 18.31 34.81
CA GLN A 292 40.35 18.18 34.46
C GLN A 292 40.53 18.10 32.94
N ASP A 293 41.72 18.40 32.42
CA ASP A 293 42.04 18.22 31.01
C ASP A 293 42.40 16.76 30.64
N LYS A 294 42.62 16.51 29.34
CA LYS A 294 43.06 15.22 28.78
C LYS A 294 44.42 14.73 29.32
N GLN A 295 45.20 15.59 29.96
CA GLN A 295 46.48 15.27 30.58
C GLN A 295 46.33 15.00 32.10
N GLY A 296 45.10 14.98 32.62
CA GLY A 296 44.80 14.73 34.04
C GLY A 296 45.05 15.93 34.96
N LYS A 297 45.30 17.12 34.40
CA LYS A 297 45.51 18.34 35.18
C LYS A 297 44.16 18.98 35.49
N VAL A 298 43.89 19.20 36.76
CA VAL A 298 42.66 19.88 37.22
C VAL A 298 42.60 21.31 36.67
N VAL A 299 41.56 21.61 35.91
CA VAL A 299 41.31 22.96 35.33
C VAL A 299 40.26 23.71 36.16
N ILE A 300 39.22 23.01 36.62
CA ILE A 300 38.17 23.53 37.49
C ILE A 300 38.11 22.64 38.73
N LYS A 301 38.47 23.18 39.89
CA LYS A 301 38.51 22.42 41.15
C LYS A 301 37.11 21.92 41.55
N PRO A 302 36.97 20.75 42.21
CA PRO A 302 35.68 20.25 42.64
C PRO A 302 34.97 21.21 43.61
N GLN A 303 33.80 21.70 43.21
CA GLN A 303 33.04 22.72 43.96
C GLN A 303 31.52 22.68 43.73
N PHE A 304 31.05 22.09 42.63
CA PHE A 304 29.63 22.00 42.28
C PHE A 304 28.98 20.76 42.91
N ASP A 305 27.67 20.81 43.14
CA ASP A 305 26.86 19.72 43.74
C ASP A 305 26.45 18.64 42.72
N GLY A 306 26.90 18.75 41.49
CA GLY A 306 26.50 17.91 40.36
C GLY A 306 26.97 18.55 39.06
N CYS A 307 27.37 17.72 38.10
CA CYS A 307 27.96 18.15 36.84
C CYS A 307 27.38 17.31 35.70
N GLN A 308 27.25 17.91 34.53
CA GLN A 308 27.12 17.22 33.25
C GLN A 308 28.36 17.54 32.41
N SER A 309 28.67 16.67 31.46
CA SER A 309 29.92 16.77 30.68
C SER A 309 29.84 17.88 29.60
N PHE A 310 30.98 18.42 29.17
CA PHE A 310 31.04 19.63 28.31
C PHE A 310 30.54 19.37 26.87
N SER A 311 29.35 19.88 26.52
CA SER A 311 28.81 19.73 25.17
C SER A 311 28.71 21.09 24.45
N GLN A 312 29.32 21.17 23.27
CA GLN A 312 29.19 22.28 22.31
C GLN A 312 29.57 23.69 22.84
N GLY A 313 30.41 23.80 23.87
CA GLY A 313 30.88 25.05 24.48
C GLY A 313 30.61 25.17 25.99
N LEU A 314 29.71 24.34 26.54
CA LEU A 314 29.13 24.52 27.87
C LEU A 314 28.94 23.18 28.62
N ALA A 315 29.13 23.22 29.95
CA ALA A 315 28.75 22.14 30.86
C ALA A 315 27.61 22.61 31.77
N ALA A 316 26.60 21.76 32.00
CA ALA A 316 25.61 22.02 33.03
C ALA A 316 26.22 21.71 34.41
N VAL A 317 26.00 22.57 35.41
CA VAL A 317 26.48 22.35 36.78
C VAL A 317 25.44 22.79 37.80
N ARG A 318 25.43 22.11 38.95
CA ARG A 318 24.49 22.31 40.04
C ARG A 318 25.14 23.07 41.20
N VAL A 319 24.44 24.07 41.72
CA VAL A 319 24.79 24.80 42.95
C VAL A 319 23.51 25.03 43.74
N ASP A 320 23.52 24.75 45.04
CA ASP A 320 22.39 24.96 45.95
C ASP A 320 21.08 24.33 45.42
N LYS A 321 21.23 23.09 44.90
CA LYS A 321 20.19 22.27 44.23
C LYS A 321 19.67 22.79 42.88
N LYS A 322 20.08 23.97 42.41
CA LYS A 322 19.68 24.53 41.11
C LYS A 322 20.74 24.32 40.04
N TRP A 323 20.32 24.10 38.80
CA TRP A 323 21.22 23.93 37.65
C TRP A 323 21.38 25.22 36.84
N GLY A 324 22.61 25.45 36.38
CA GLY A 324 23.02 26.49 35.44
C GLY A 324 24.09 25.94 34.50
N TYR A 325 24.74 26.82 33.71
CA TYR A 325 25.77 26.41 32.75
C TYR A 325 27.03 27.26 32.86
N ILE A 326 28.18 26.60 32.80
CA ILE A 326 29.52 27.19 32.78
C ILE A 326 30.23 26.97 31.45
N ASN A 327 31.17 27.86 31.13
CA ASN A 327 32.17 27.64 30.08
C ASN A 327 33.40 26.87 30.62
N LYS A 328 34.35 26.55 29.73
CA LYS A 328 35.63 25.88 30.07
C LYS A 328 36.50 26.59 31.10
N THR A 329 36.28 27.88 31.35
CA THR A 329 37.01 28.64 32.38
C THR A 329 36.32 28.61 33.75
N GLY A 330 35.29 27.78 33.91
CA GLY A 330 34.48 27.71 35.13
C GLY A 330 33.57 28.92 35.38
N LYS A 331 33.45 29.84 34.40
CA LYS A 331 32.60 31.03 34.52
C LYS A 331 31.17 30.67 34.10
N PHE A 332 30.20 31.02 34.93
CA PHE A 332 28.78 30.93 34.57
C PHE A 332 28.48 31.79 33.34
N ILE A 333 27.91 31.16 32.33
CA ILE A 333 27.24 31.79 31.18
C ILE A 333 25.75 31.90 31.47
N ILE A 334 25.19 30.92 32.19
CA ILE A 334 23.80 30.88 32.64
C ILE A 334 23.80 30.57 34.13
N SER A 335 23.34 31.50 34.96
CA SER A 335 23.29 31.33 36.42
C SER A 335 22.41 30.15 36.85
N PRO A 336 22.70 29.48 37.99
CA PRO A 336 21.86 28.42 38.53
C PRO A 336 20.41 28.88 38.79
N GLN A 337 19.44 28.26 38.12
CA GLN A 337 18.01 28.62 38.24
C GLN A 337 17.04 27.46 37.91
N PHE A 338 17.46 26.48 37.10
CA PHE A 338 16.62 25.37 36.66
C PHE A 338 16.57 24.23 37.69
N ASP A 339 15.51 23.43 37.67
CA ASP A 339 15.35 22.26 38.56
C ASP A 339 16.20 21.08 38.08
N PHE A 340 16.33 20.95 36.76
CA PHE A 340 17.27 20.07 36.06
C PHE A 340 17.76 20.75 34.79
N ALA A 341 18.98 20.44 34.36
CA ALA A 341 19.51 20.87 33.06
C ALA A 341 20.44 19.79 32.50
N ASP A 342 20.25 19.45 31.22
CA ASP A 342 21.03 18.43 30.51
C ASP A 342 22.15 19.07 29.66
N SER A 343 23.05 18.24 29.14
CA SER A 343 24.02 18.64 28.12
C SER A 343 23.33 19.24 26.87
N PHE A 344 24.04 20.07 26.11
CA PHE A 344 23.53 20.60 24.84
C PHE A 344 23.53 19.55 23.73
N PHE A 345 22.42 19.42 23.01
CA PHE A 345 22.25 18.55 21.84
C PHE A 345 21.71 19.36 20.66
N GLU A 346 22.41 19.33 19.53
CA GLU A 346 22.07 20.04 18.29
C GLU A 346 21.72 21.54 18.45
N GLU A 347 22.50 22.27 19.27
CA GLU A 347 22.29 23.67 19.66
C GLU A 347 21.04 23.92 20.55
N ARG A 348 20.59 22.91 21.31
CA ARG A 348 19.51 23.01 22.30
C ARG A 348 19.91 22.37 23.63
N GLY A 349 19.76 23.10 24.73
CA GLY A 349 19.88 22.57 26.08
C GLY A 349 18.50 22.21 26.61
N LEU A 350 18.30 20.97 27.08
CA LEU A 350 17.07 20.57 27.77
C LEU A 350 17.11 21.11 29.21
N ILE A 351 16.02 21.75 29.63
CA ILE A 351 15.83 22.23 31.00
C ILE A 351 14.50 21.73 31.57
N VAL A 352 14.47 21.56 32.90
CA VAL A 352 13.23 21.42 33.67
C VAL A 352 13.07 22.65 34.55
N PHE A 353 11.89 23.26 34.51
CA PHE A 353 11.55 24.43 35.32
C PHE A 353 10.10 24.33 35.79
N ASN A 354 9.89 24.41 37.10
CA ASN A 354 8.62 24.12 37.78
C ASN A 354 8.04 22.75 37.39
N GLY A 355 8.91 21.76 37.21
CA GLY A 355 8.54 20.38 36.83
C GLY A 355 8.16 20.18 35.35
N LYS A 356 8.18 21.22 34.52
CA LYS A 356 7.91 21.15 33.08
C LYS A 356 9.20 21.16 32.25
N ILE A 357 9.22 20.40 31.15
CA ILE A 357 10.33 20.36 30.18
C ILE A 357 10.22 21.54 29.20
N GLY A 358 11.34 22.22 28.98
CA GLY A 358 11.54 23.24 27.95
C GLY A 358 12.96 23.22 27.39
N PHE A 359 13.28 24.13 26.47
CA PHE A 359 14.60 24.19 25.82
C PHE A 359 15.16 25.60 25.69
N ILE A 360 16.47 25.72 25.88
CA ILE A 360 17.25 26.95 25.75
C ILE A 360 18.28 26.88 24.61
N ASP A 361 18.77 28.04 24.18
CA ASP A 361 20.01 28.16 23.42
C ASP A 361 21.22 28.40 24.36
N LYS A 362 22.43 28.46 23.78
CA LYS A 362 23.70 28.65 24.51
C LYS A 362 23.83 30.02 25.21
N THR A 363 22.94 30.97 24.96
CA THR A 363 22.88 32.25 25.68
C THR A 363 22.00 32.17 26.93
N GLY A 364 21.31 31.05 27.14
CA GLY A 364 20.32 30.88 28.21
C GLY A 364 18.93 31.41 27.86
N LYS A 365 18.74 31.92 26.64
CA LYS A 365 17.43 32.33 26.15
C LYS A 365 16.55 31.09 25.95
N VAL A 366 15.36 31.11 26.54
CA VAL A 366 14.31 30.11 26.33
C VAL A 366 13.84 30.19 24.87
N VAL A 367 14.13 29.14 24.11
CA VAL A 367 13.67 28.98 22.71
C VAL A 367 12.30 28.30 22.70
N ILE A 368 12.09 27.34 23.60
CA ILE A 368 10.87 26.55 23.73
C ILE A 368 10.47 26.59 25.21
N LYS A 369 9.27 27.08 25.50
CA LYS A 369 8.83 27.33 26.89
C LYS A 369 8.73 26.01 27.68
N PRO A 370 9.03 26.03 29.00
CA PRO A 370 8.73 24.91 29.88
C PRO A 370 7.22 24.69 30.02
N GLU A 371 6.65 23.80 29.19
CA GLU A 371 5.22 23.44 29.22
C GLU A 371 4.92 21.94 29.10
N PHE A 372 5.88 21.13 28.63
CA PHE A 372 5.71 19.71 28.38
C PHE A 372 5.92 18.84 29.63
N ASP A 373 5.24 17.70 29.69
CA ASP A 373 5.35 16.74 30.80
C ASP A 373 6.36 15.61 30.51
N PRO A 374 7.09 15.12 31.53
CA PRO A 374 7.91 13.91 31.42
C PRO A 374 7.02 12.66 31.43
N ASN A 375 6.49 12.30 30.26
CA ASN A 375 5.56 11.18 30.09
C ASN A 375 6.23 9.86 29.68
N LEU A 376 7.04 9.28 30.57
CA LEU A 376 7.37 7.86 30.56
C LEU A 376 7.12 7.31 31.97
N ASP A 377 5.93 6.73 32.16
CA ASP A 377 5.46 6.12 33.41
C ASP A 377 5.25 7.10 34.60
N ASP A 378 4.40 6.72 35.56
CA ASP A 378 4.19 7.46 36.82
C ASP A 378 5.48 7.54 37.65
N PHE A 379 6.37 6.57 37.47
CA PHE A 379 7.69 6.55 38.07
C PHE A 379 8.50 7.82 37.74
N LEU A 380 8.66 8.17 36.46
CA LEU A 380 9.45 9.36 36.11
C LEU A 380 8.72 10.66 36.46
N ARG A 381 7.40 10.73 36.28
CA ARG A 381 6.59 11.89 36.72
C ARG A 381 6.79 12.19 38.21
N THR A 382 6.85 11.14 39.03
CA THR A 382 7.15 11.26 40.47
C THR A 382 8.60 11.66 40.70
N LYS A 383 9.57 11.04 39.99
CA LYS A 383 11.00 11.38 40.12
C LYS A 383 11.32 12.83 39.73
N PHE A 384 10.83 13.35 38.62
CA PHE A 384 11.02 14.75 38.22
C PHE A 384 10.42 15.75 39.23
N LYS A 385 9.38 15.35 39.96
CA LYS A 385 8.70 16.19 40.96
C LYS A 385 9.38 16.17 42.33
N GLU A 386 9.92 15.02 42.75
CA GLU A 386 10.53 14.85 44.08
C GLU A 386 12.07 14.98 44.08
N TYR A 387 12.72 14.46 43.03
CA TYR A 387 14.18 14.32 42.92
C TYR A 387 14.64 14.53 41.45
N PRO A 388 14.43 15.72 40.85
CA PRO A 388 14.80 15.99 39.46
C PRO A 388 16.31 15.80 39.18
N ASP A 389 17.14 15.81 40.21
CA ASP A 389 18.57 15.52 40.18
C ASP A 389 18.94 14.03 40.09
N ARG A 390 17.96 13.11 40.23
CA ARG A 390 18.15 11.65 40.29
C ARG A 390 17.51 10.90 39.12
N VAL A 391 17.20 11.60 38.03
CA VAL A 391 16.68 11.00 36.79
C VAL A 391 17.84 10.44 35.98
N MET A 392 17.76 9.18 35.51
CA MET A 392 18.88 8.57 34.80
C MET A 392 19.03 9.15 33.38
N PRO A 393 20.25 9.19 32.80
CA PRO A 393 20.47 9.75 31.46
C PRO A 393 19.61 9.13 30.37
N ARG A 394 19.43 7.80 30.43
CA ARG A 394 18.56 7.05 29.51
C ARG A 394 17.08 7.47 29.57
N ASP A 395 16.65 8.02 30.71
CA ASP A 395 15.27 8.42 30.98
C ASP A 395 14.99 9.84 30.42
N VAL A 396 16.00 10.72 30.39
CA VAL A 396 15.94 12.03 29.67
C VAL A 396 16.29 11.93 28.19
N MET A 397 17.02 10.90 27.75
CA MET A 397 17.46 10.71 26.36
C MET A 397 16.37 10.80 25.27
N PRO A 398 15.09 10.38 25.46
CA PRO A 398 14.04 10.55 24.45
C PRO A 398 13.74 12.03 24.14
N TYR A 399 13.86 12.91 25.14
CA TYR A 399 13.57 14.34 25.06
C TYR A 399 14.74 15.17 24.50
N ARG A 400 15.92 14.57 24.31
CA ARG A 400 17.06 15.20 23.64
C ARG A 400 16.75 15.36 22.14
N PHE A 401 17.16 16.48 21.53
CA PHE A 401 17.05 16.65 20.08
C PHE A 401 17.91 15.62 19.34
N SER A 402 17.32 14.88 18.41
CA SER A 402 17.99 13.89 17.59
C SER A 402 17.47 13.93 16.15
N SER A 403 18.38 14.19 15.21
CA SER A 403 18.09 14.42 13.79
C SER A 403 17.03 15.52 13.53
N GLY A 404 17.07 16.60 14.32
CA GLY A 404 16.17 17.75 14.16
C GLY A 404 14.84 17.72 14.92
N LEU A 405 14.47 16.58 15.53
CA LEU A 405 13.23 16.43 16.32
C LEU A 405 13.54 16.02 17.77
N ALA A 406 12.64 16.35 18.70
CA ALA A 406 12.66 15.87 20.09
C ALA A 406 11.30 15.24 20.46
N VAL A 407 11.31 14.18 21.28
CA VAL A 407 10.07 13.67 21.90
C VAL A 407 9.60 14.69 22.95
N VAL A 408 8.30 14.95 22.99
CA VAL A 408 7.65 15.70 24.08
C VAL A 408 6.29 15.07 24.39
N SER A 409 5.66 15.49 25.48
CA SER A 409 4.31 15.05 25.83
C SER A 409 3.44 16.17 26.36
N LYS A 410 2.14 15.99 26.12
CA LYS A 410 1.04 16.85 26.55
C LYS A 410 -0.21 15.97 26.71
N ASP A 411 -1.01 16.23 27.74
CA ASP A 411 -2.28 15.53 27.98
C ASP A 411 -2.14 13.99 27.95
N ASP A 412 -1.12 13.50 28.65
CA ASP A 412 -0.71 12.10 28.79
C ASP A 412 -0.38 11.35 27.49
N LYS A 413 -0.16 12.06 26.38
CA LYS A 413 0.28 11.51 25.10
C LYS A 413 1.58 12.12 24.62
N CYS A 414 2.43 11.30 24.02
CA CYS A 414 3.66 11.75 23.39
C CYS A 414 3.47 12.11 21.90
N GLY A 415 4.30 13.05 21.46
CA GLY A 415 4.43 13.54 20.10
C GLY A 415 5.84 14.08 19.88
N TYR A 416 6.06 14.80 18.77
CA TYR A 416 7.39 15.27 18.38
C TYR A 416 7.35 16.73 17.96
N ILE A 417 8.33 17.50 18.45
CA ILE A 417 8.52 18.91 18.09
C ILE A 417 9.80 19.14 17.29
N ASP A 418 9.78 20.19 16.46
CA ASP A 418 10.96 20.72 15.79
C ASP A 418 11.77 21.67 16.68
N LYS A 419 12.91 22.16 16.16
CA LYS A 419 13.82 23.09 16.86
C LYS A 419 13.24 24.49 17.14
N THR A 420 12.03 24.78 16.69
CA THR A 420 11.26 26.01 17.00
C THR A 420 10.23 25.78 18.11
N GLY A 421 9.96 24.52 18.49
CA GLY A 421 8.94 24.14 19.46
C GLY A 421 7.57 23.84 18.83
N LYS A 422 7.44 23.87 17.51
CA LYS A 422 6.21 23.50 16.81
C LYS A 422 6.12 21.96 16.72
N PHE A 423 4.92 21.41 16.92
CA PHE A 423 4.67 19.99 16.65
C PHE A 423 4.91 19.67 15.16
N ALA A 424 5.83 18.73 14.93
CA ALA A 424 5.97 18.01 13.67
C ALA A 424 5.00 16.82 13.63
N ILE A 425 4.73 16.22 14.80
CA ILE A 425 3.76 15.15 15.00
C ILE A 425 3.00 15.45 16.29
N GLU A 426 1.69 15.66 16.19
CA GLU A 426 0.82 15.99 17.33
C GLU A 426 0.77 14.86 18.39
N PRO A 427 0.63 15.20 19.70
CA PRO A 427 0.53 14.24 20.79
C PRO A 427 -0.62 13.23 20.64
N GLN A 428 -0.30 11.99 20.29
CA GLN A 428 -1.31 10.97 19.96
C GLN A 428 -0.96 9.53 20.39
N PHE A 429 0.28 9.28 20.83
CA PHE A 429 0.77 7.96 21.21
C PHE A 429 0.94 7.86 22.73
N LEU A 430 0.92 6.64 23.30
CA LEU A 430 1.18 6.37 24.71
C LEU A 430 2.68 6.46 25.05
N SER A 431 3.53 6.00 24.12
CA SER A 431 4.99 5.98 24.28
C SER A 431 5.68 6.22 22.93
N CYS A 432 6.85 6.87 22.97
CA CYS A 432 7.58 7.39 21.82
C CYS A 432 9.09 7.22 22.03
N GLU A 433 9.75 6.47 21.15
CA GLU A 433 11.21 6.38 21.12
C GLU A 433 11.81 7.51 20.25
N ARG A 434 13.07 7.90 20.50
CA ARG A 434 13.76 8.85 19.61
C ARG A 434 13.85 8.32 18.18
N PHE A 435 13.78 9.20 17.18
CA PHE A 435 14.11 8.84 15.80
C PHE A 435 15.53 8.29 15.71
N ASP A 436 15.70 7.14 15.07
CA ASP A 436 17.03 6.60 14.81
C ASP A 436 17.73 7.40 13.68
N PRO A 437 19.05 7.23 13.46
CA PRO A 437 19.78 7.97 12.42
C PRO A 437 19.20 7.77 11.01
N TYR A 438 18.50 6.66 10.81
CA TYR A 438 17.84 6.29 9.57
C TYR A 438 16.44 6.93 9.44
N GLY A 439 15.91 7.63 10.44
CA GLY A 439 14.71 8.47 10.33
C GLY A 439 13.36 7.80 10.60
N ILE A 440 13.33 6.67 11.29
CA ILE A 440 12.10 6.08 11.85
C ILE A 440 12.21 6.04 13.37
N ALA A 441 11.09 6.31 14.04
CA ALA A 441 10.91 6.05 15.47
C ALA A 441 9.90 4.90 15.68
N LYS A 442 9.99 4.22 16.82
CA LYS A 442 8.95 3.30 17.31
C LYS A 442 8.04 4.08 18.27
N ALA A 443 6.74 3.87 18.14
CA ALA A 443 5.75 4.46 19.02
C ALA A 443 4.68 3.42 19.40
N GLU A 444 3.93 3.70 20.45
CA GLU A 444 2.93 2.81 21.03
C GLU A 444 1.55 3.47 20.98
N ARG A 445 0.57 2.83 20.34
CA ARG A 445 -0.78 3.40 20.22
C ARG A 445 -1.71 2.94 21.33
N ASN A 446 -1.57 1.67 21.70
CA ASN A 446 -2.30 0.95 22.74
C ASN A 446 -1.30 0.01 23.44
N LYS A 447 -1.59 -0.47 24.65
CA LYS A 447 -0.66 -1.26 25.50
C LYS A 447 -0.09 -2.55 24.89
N ASP A 448 -0.66 -3.01 23.76
CA ASP A 448 -0.21 -4.18 23.00
C ASP A 448 0.16 -3.84 21.53
N GLU A 449 0.01 -2.58 21.10
CA GLU A 449 0.13 -2.14 19.70
C GLU A 449 1.29 -1.15 19.51
N TYR A 450 2.48 -1.70 19.25
CA TYR A 450 3.64 -0.95 18.76
C TYR A 450 3.61 -0.79 17.25
N LEU A 451 3.94 0.41 16.78
CA LEU A 451 4.02 0.81 15.38
C LEU A 451 5.31 1.59 15.13
N TYR A 452 5.63 1.77 13.85
CA TYR A 452 6.72 2.63 13.39
C TYR A 452 6.15 3.93 12.82
N ILE A 453 6.91 5.01 12.90
CA ILE A 453 6.54 6.33 12.35
C ILE A 453 7.72 6.97 11.63
N THR A 454 7.43 7.64 10.51
CA THR A 454 8.39 8.48 9.79
C THR A 454 8.41 9.90 10.38
N ARG A 455 9.40 10.73 10.01
CA ARG A 455 9.52 12.12 10.51
C ARG A 455 8.34 13.02 10.11
N GLU A 456 7.63 12.64 9.06
CA GLU A 456 6.43 13.30 8.54
C GLU A 456 5.13 12.82 9.24
N GLY A 457 5.25 11.98 10.27
CA GLY A 457 4.10 11.42 11.01
C GLY A 457 3.37 10.28 10.30
N LYS A 458 3.90 9.74 9.20
CA LYS A 458 3.28 8.59 8.52
C LYS A 458 3.45 7.34 9.38
N ILE A 459 2.33 6.76 9.80
CA ILE A 459 2.28 5.49 10.54
C ILE A 459 2.60 4.31 9.60
N ILE A 460 3.46 3.42 10.07
CA ILE A 460 3.84 2.15 9.45
C ILE A 460 3.54 1.04 10.49
N PRO A 461 2.63 0.09 10.22
CA PRO A 461 2.31 -0.98 11.16
C PRO A 461 3.48 -1.96 11.31
N ARG A 462 3.67 -2.50 12.52
CA ARG A 462 4.71 -3.50 12.81
C ARG A 462 4.57 -4.81 12.00
N TYR A 463 3.34 -5.19 11.69
CA TYR A 463 3.00 -6.34 10.86
C TYR A 463 2.09 -5.92 9.72
N ILE A 464 2.40 -6.34 8.49
CA ILE A 464 1.49 -6.19 7.35
C ILE A 464 0.65 -7.45 7.20
N ASN A 465 -0.65 -7.25 7.02
CA ASN A 465 -1.67 -8.29 6.76
C ASN A 465 -2.37 -8.06 5.41
N GLY A 466 -3.22 -8.99 4.98
CA GLY A 466 -3.90 -8.94 3.67
C GLY A 466 -4.65 -7.64 3.39
N ASP A 467 -5.33 -7.08 4.40
CA ASP A 467 -6.09 -5.85 4.24
C ASP A 467 -5.22 -4.59 4.18
N SER A 468 -4.17 -4.50 5.01
CA SER A 468 -3.25 -3.36 4.99
C SER A 468 -2.30 -3.37 3.79
N LEU A 469 -2.00 -4.53 3.19
CA LEU A 469 -1.21 -4.69 1.96
C LEU A 469 -1.62 -3.70 0.84
N ARG A 470 -2.92 -3.39 0.72
CA ARG A 470 -3.45 -2.44 -0.28
C ARG A 470 -3.00 -0.99 -0.05
N GLN A 471 -2.73 -0.59 1.20
CA GLN A 471 -2.34 0.77 1.57
C GLN A 471 -0.87 1.08 1.20
N PHE A 472 -0.04 0.06 0.97
CA PHE A 472 1.38 0.21 0.63
C PHE A 472 1.67 0.24 -0.87
N TYR A 473 0.69 -0.12 -1.72
CA TYR A 473 0.88 -0.07 -3.17
C TYR A 473 0.32 1.24 -3.76
N PRO A 474 1.14 2.02 -4.49
CA PRO A 474 0.67 3.24 -5.14
C PRO A 474 -0.37 2.89 -6.22
N ALA A 475 -1.35 3.77 -6.43
CA ALA A 475 -2.50 3.54 -7.31
C ALA A 475 -2.14 3.05 -8.73
N ARG A 476 -0.96 3.44 -9.26
CA ARG A 476 -0.40 2.93 -10.54
C ARG A 476 -0.23 1.40 -10.59
N ILE A 477 0.15 0.77 -9.48
CA ILE A 477 0.30 -0.70 -9.38
C ILE A 477 -1.06 -1.37 -9.23
N ILE A 478 -1.97 -0.79 -8.45
CA ILE A 478 -3.35 -1.30 -8.28
C ILE A 478 -4.10 -1.26 -9.62
N LEU A 479 -3.96 -0.18 -10.40
CA LEU A 479 -4.49 -0.06 -11.75
C LEU A 479 -3.88 -1.11 -12.70
N LEU A 480 -2.56 -1.30 -12.66
CA LEU A 480 -1.87 -2.32 -13.46
C LEU A 480 -2.36 -3.74 -13.15
N ILE A 481 -2.46 -4.11 -11.87
CA ILE A 481 -3.01 -5.41 -11.41
C ILE A 481 -4.44 -5.58 -11.94
N SER A 482 -5.26 -4.54 -11.85
CA SER A 482 -6.65 -4.57 -12.33
C SER A 482 -6.72 -4.80 -13.86
N ILE A 483 -5.89 -4.10 -14.64
CA ILE A 483 -5.79 -4.29 -16.11
C ILE A 483 -5.32 -5.72 -16.44
N MET A 484 -4.29 -6.21 -15.75
CA MET A 484 -3.75 -7.55 -15.94
C MET A 484 -4.79 -8.64 -15.60
N ALA A 485 -5.55 -8.45 -14.52
CA ALA A 485 -6.66 -9.34 -14.14
C ALA A 485 -7.74 -9.40 -15.23
N CYS A 486 -8.19 -8.25 -15.75
CA CYS A 486 -9.18 -8.21 -16.84
C CYS A 486 -8.67 -8.94 -18.10
N LEU A 487 -7.44 -8.67 -18.53
CA LEU A 487 -6.85 -9.28 -19.73
C LEU A 487 -6.66 -10.79 -19.56
N LEU A 488 -6.15 -11.24 -18.42
CA LEU A 488 -5.87 -12.65 -18.16
C LEU A 488 -7.17 -13.46 -17.98
N TRP A 489 -8.22 -12.86 -17.40
CA TRP A 489 -9.58 -13.42 -17.34
C TRP A 489 -10.22 -13.58 -18.72
N ILE A 490 -10.10 -12.55 -19.58
CA ILE A 490 -10.55 -12.59 -20.98
C ILE A 490 -9.86 -13.72 -21.76
N VAL A 491 -8.55 -13.91 -21.58
CA VAL A 491 -7.80 -15.01 -22.23
C VAL A 491 -8.22 -16.36 -21.66
N ALA A 492 -8.34 -16.50 -20.33
CA ALA A 492 -8.73 -17.75 -19.68
C ALA A 492 -10.11 -18.26 -20.15
N ILE A 493 -11.12 -17.38 -20.20
CA ILE A 493 -12.45 -17.74 -20.71
C ILE A 493 -12.41 -18.01 -22.22
N SER A 494 -11.62 -17.27 -23.00
CA SER A 494 -11.45 -17.58 -24.43
C SER A 494 -10.82 -18.96 -24.65
N CYS A 495 -9.90 -19.40 -23.79
CA CYS A 495 -9.33 -20.76 -23.79
C CYS A 495 -10.37 -21.83 -23.43
N HIS A 496 -11.22 -21.56 -22.44
CA HIS A 496 -12.33 -22.43 -22.01
C HIS A 496 -13.31 -22.71 -23.17
N GLU A 497 -13.88 -21.65 -23.75
CA GLU A 497 -14.83 -21.75 -24.86
C GLU A 497 -14.24 -22.37 -26.13
N PHE A 498 -12.99 -22.02 -26.47
CA PHE A 498 -12.30 -22.59 -27.61
C PHE A 498 -12.02 -24.09 -27.47
N ALA A 499 -11.81 -24.58 -26.24
CA ALA A 499 -11.63 -26.01 -26.00
C ALA A 499 -12.92 -26.79 -26.29
N HIS A 500 -14.08 -26.30 -25.84
CA HIS A 500 -15.38 -26.84 -26.24
C HIS A 500 -15.54 -26.85 -27.76
N ALA A 501 -15.23 -25.74 -28.45
CA ALA A 501 -15.34 -25.64 -29.90
C ALA A 501 -14.41 -26.61 -30.66
N ILE A 502 -13.17 -26.81 -30.21
CA ILE A 502 -12.26 -27.80 -30.81
C ILE A 502 -12.79 -29.22 -30.65
N VAL A 503 -13.18 -29.61 -29.43
CA VAL A 503 -13.60 -30.98 -29.14
C VAL A 503 -14.95 -31.30 -29.78
N ALA A 504 -15.86 -30.32 -29.90
CA ALA A 504 -17.06 -30.41 -30.72
C ALA A 504 -16.74 -30.69 -32.20
N TYR A 505 -15.78 -29.94 -32.79
CA TYR A 505 -15.37 -30.10 -34.19
C TYR A 505 -14.71 -31.45 -34.48
N TRP A 506 -13.93 -31.99 -33.54
CA TRP A 506 -13.40 -33.36 -33.63
C TRP A 506 -14.49 -34.42 -33.38
N GLY A 507 -15.46 -34.11 -32.51
CA GLY A 507 -16.60 -34.94 -32.15
C GLY A 507 -17.66 -35.07 -33.24
N GLY A 508 -17.76 -34.11 -34.17
CA GLY A 508 -18.64 -34.19 -35.35
C GLY A 508 -19.38 -32.89 -35.69
N ASP A 509 -19.56 -31.98 -34.73
CA ASP A 509 -20.21 -30.69 -34.98
C ASP A 509 -19.26 -29.78 -35.76
N HIS A 510 -19.42 -29.77 -37.08
CA HIS A 510 -18.67 -28.88 -37.95
C HIS A 510 -19.24 -27.45 -37.98
N SER A 511 -20.46 -27.20 -37.47
CA SER A 511 -21.08 -25.88 -37.46
C SER A 511 -20.32 -24.86 -36.61
N VAL A 512 -19.58 -25.29 -35.58
CA VAL A 512 -18.71 -24.42 -34.76
C VAL A 512 -17.64 -23.70 -35.59
N LYS A 513 -17.24 -24.27 -36.73
CA LYS A 513 -16.31 -23.64 -37.67
C LYS A 513 -16.97 -22.46 -38.38
N ASP A 514 -18.20 -22.65 -38.84
CA ASP A 514 -18.94 -21.69 -39.66
C ASP A 514 -19.57 -20.57 -38.80
N LYS A 515 -19.95 -20.91 -37.55
CA LYS A 515 -20.20 -19.97 -36.44
C LYS A 515 -18.94 -19.19 -36.01
N GLY A 516 -17.76 -19.52 -36.55
CA GLY A 516 -16.49 -18.82 -36.33
C GLY A 516 -15.75 -19.17 -35.04
N TYR A 517 -16.25 -20.10 -34.22
CA TYR A 517 -15.67 -20.45 -32.92
C TYR A 517 -14.30 -21.14 -32.98
N LEU A 518 -13.81 -21.52 -34.16
CA LEU A 518 -12.44 -21.99 -34.37
C LEU A 518 -11.42 -20.87 -34.68
N SER A 519 -11.84 -19.61 -34.64
CA SER A 519 -10.97 -18.45 -34.94
C SER A 519 -10.13 -17.94 -33.76
N PHE A 520 -10.41 -18.38 -32.52
CA PHE A 520 -9.91 -17.74 -31.29
C PHE A 520 -10.15 -16.23 -31.24
N ASN A 521 -11.28 -15.76 -31.76
CA ASN A 521 -11.70 -14.36 -31.62
C ASN A 521 -12.47 -14.20 -30.30
N PRO A 522 -11.96 -13.48 -29.28
CA PRO A 522 -12.67 -13.28 -28.01
C PRO A 522 -14.07 -12.67 -28.21
N ARG A 523 -14.28 -11.93 -29.32
CA ARG A 523 -15.57 -11.32 -29.65
C ARG A 523 -16.69 -12.32 -30.00
N LEU A 524 -16.38 -13.60 -30.17
CA LEU A 524 -17.36 -14.66 -30.42
C LEU A 524 -17.69 -15.48 -29.17
N TYR A 525 -16.91 -15.32 -28.10
CA TYR A 525 -17.09 -16.03 -26.83
C TYR A 525 -17.68 -15.12 -25.74
N ILE A 526 -17.24 -13.86 -25.71
CA ILE A 526 -17.60 -12.89 -24.67
C ILE A 526 -18.99 -12.33 -24.92
N HIS A 527 -19.85 -12.43 -23.91
CA HIS A 527 -21.11 -11.69 -23.81
C HIS A 527 -20.99 -10.67 -22.68
N PRO A 528 -20.98 -9.33 -22.93
CA PRO A 528 -20.60 -8.33 -21.92
C PRO A 528 -21.32 -8.46 -20.57
N LEU A 529 -22.62 -8.79 -20.59
CA LEU A 529 -23.41 -9.01 -19.37
C LEU A 529 -22.96 -10.25 -18.59
N ALA A 530 -22.74 -11.38 -19.26
CA ALA A 530 -22.50 -12.66 -18.61
C ALA A 530 -21.02 -12.90 -18.29
N THR A 531 -20.09 -12.40 -19.11
CA THR A 531 -18.65 -12.66 -18.98
C THR A 531 -17.91 -11.61 -18.14
N ILE A 532 -18.51 -10.41 -17.97
CA ILE A 532 -17.86 -9.28 -17.30
C ILE A 532 -18.76 -8.66 -16.21
N ILE A 533 -20.02 -8.29 -16.52
CA ILE A 533 -20.87 -7.59 -15.54
C ILE A 533 -21.36 -8.54 -14.42
N LEU A 534 -21.90 -9.70 -14.75
CA LEU A 534 -22.44 -10.66 -13.78
C LEU A 534 -21.37 -11.31 -12.88
N PRO A 535 -20.19 -11.73 -13.37
CA PRO A 535 -19.15 -12.32 -12.51
C PRO A 535 -18.56 -11.26 -11.57
N ALA A 536 -18.46 -10.01 -12.05
CA ALA A 536 -18.12 -8.87 -11.22
C ALA A 536 -19.23 -8.62 -10.16
N PHE A 537 -20.51 -8.58 -10.52
CA PHE A 537 -21.60 -8.41 -9.56
C PHE A 537 -21.56 -9.45 -8.42
N PHE A 538 -21.25 -10.73 -8.73
CA PHE A 538 -21.07 -11.74 -7.69
C PHE A 538 -19.87 -11.46 -6.78
N LEU A 539 -18.71 -11.08 -7.33
CA LEU A 539 -17.56 -10.63 -6.52
C LEU A 539 -17.90 -9.43 -5.61
N LEU A 540 -18.75 -8.51 -6.09
CA LEU A 540 -19.18 -7.31 -5.35
C LEU A 540 -19.94 -7.65 -4.06
N ILE A 541 -20.68 -8.76 -4.05
CA ILE A 541 -21.43 -9.25 -2.87
C ILE A 541 -20.67 -10.33 -2.08
N GLY A 542 -19.36 -10.50 -2.32
CA GLY A 542 -18.54 -11.54 -1.68
C GLY A 542 -18.77 -12.96 -2.20
N GLY A 543 -19.51 -13.09 -3.30
CA GLY A 543 -19.74 -14.34 -4.01
C GLY A 543 -18.64 -14.68 -5.01
N ILE A 544 -18.75 -15.87 -5.61
CA ILE A 544 -17.74 -16.43 -6.51
C ILE A 544 -18.09 -16.06 -7.97
N PRO A 545 -17.12 -15.59 -8.79
CA PRO A 545 -17.37 -15.19 -10.17
C PRO A 545 -17.67 -16.41 -11.04
N LEU A 546 -18.94 -16.62 -11.35
CA LEU A 546 -19.36 -17.66 -12.30
C LEU A 546 -18.84 -17.32 -13.71
N PRO A 547 -18.23 -18.26 -14.44
CA PRO A 547 -17.90 -18.05 -15.85
C PRO A 547 -19.19 -17.97 -16.67
N GLY A 548 -19.33 -16.90 -17.45
CA GLY A 548 -20.52 -16.66 -18.29
C GLY A 548 -20.14 -16.36 -19.73
N ALA A 549 -19.67 -17.37 -20.44
CA ALA A 549 -19.56 -17.38 -21.90
C ALA A 549 -20.35 -18.60 -22.43
N ALA A 550 -20.57 -18.67 -23.75
CA ALA A 550 -21.37 -19.75 -24.34
C ALA A 550 -21.08 -19.96 -25.84
N VAL A 551 -20.34 -21.02 -26.15
CA VAL A 551 -20.31 -21.62 -27.49
C VAL A 551 -21.57 -22.45 -27.73
N TYR A 552 -22.29 -22.16 -28.82
CA TYR A 552 -23.48 -22.90 -29.23
C TYR A 552 -23.09 -24.15 -30.04
N ILE A 553 -23.15 -25.31 -29.37
CA ILE A 553 -22.75 -26.63 -29.89
C ILE A 553 -24.01 -27.43 -30.26
N GLU A 554 -24.02 -28.00 -31.46
CA GLU A 554 -25.06 -28.90 -31.94
C GLU A 554 -24.78 -30.32 -31.45
N PHE A 555 -25.15 -30.62 -30.20
CA PHE A 555 -24.85 -31.93 -29.58
C PHE A 555 -25.42 -33.13 -30.36
N ASP A 556 -26.51 -32.94 -31.11
CA ASP A 556 -27.10 -33.96 -31.99
C ASP A 556 -26.22 -34.31 -33.21
N GLN A 557 -25.25 -33.46 -33.56
CA GLN A 557 -24.27 -33.73 -34.64
C GLN A 557 -23.01 -34.46 -34.13
N ILE A 558 -22.91 -34.71 -32.82
CA ILE A 558 -21.73 -35.34 -32.22
C ILE A 558 -21.83 -36.87 -32.32
N ARG A 559 -20.77 -37.50 -32.86
CA ARG A 559 -20.69 -38.91 -33.28
C ARG A 559 -21.15 -39.94 -32.24
N ASN A 560 -20.94 -39.67 -30.94
CA ASN A 560 -21.44 -40.51 -29.85
C ASN A 560 -21.43 -39.78 -28.50
N ARG A 561 -22.05 -40.42 -27.49
CA ARG A 561 -22.17 -39.90 -26.12
C ARG A 561 -20.83 -39.61 -25.43
N LEU A 562 -19.76 -40.36 -25.75
CA LEU A 562 -18.42 -40.14 -25.20
C LEU A 562 -17.82 -38.84 -25.75
N TRP A 563 -17.95 -38.57 -27.05
CA TRP A 563 -17.53 -37.29 -27.65
C TRP A 563 -18.33 -36.11 -27.12
N ALA A 564 -19.64 -36.27 -26.88
CA ALA A 564 -20.46 -35.23 -26.26
C ALA A 564 -20.03 -34.94 -24.81
N SER A 565 -19.75 -35.99 -24.03
CA SER A 565 -19.20 -35.88 -22.67
C SER A 565 -17.82 -35.21 -22.65
N ALA A 566 -16.94 -35.58 -23.57
CA ALA A 566 -15.62 -34.97 -23.73
C ALA A 566 -15.69 -33.51 -24.17
N THR A 567 -16.67 -33.16 -25.01
CA THR A 567 -16.95 -31.79 -25.45
C THR A 567 -17.37 -30.92 -24.27
N ALA A 568 -18.21 -31.41 -23.36
CA ALA A 568 -18.54 -30.73 -22.12
C ALA A 568 -17.33 -30.62 -21.18
N ALA A 569 -16.53 -31.69 -21.02
CA ALA A 569 -15.34 -31.66 -20.16
C ALA A 569 -14.20 -30.75 -20.66
N ALA A 570 -14.21 -30.36 -21.93
CA ALA A 570 -13.11 -29.64 -22.58
C ALA A 570 -12.80 -28.26 -21.95
N GLY A 571 -13.83 -27.45 -21.64
CA GLY A 571 -13.67 -26.14 -21.00
C GLY A 571 -13.02 -26.22 -19.61
N PRO A 572 -13.58 -27.01 -18.66
CA PRO A 572 -12.98 -27.20 -17.34
C PRO A 572 -11.52 -27.70 -17.40
N ILE A 573 -11.22 -28.63 -18.30
CA ILE A 573 -9.85 -29.12 -18.54
C ILE A 573 -8.95 -27.99 -19.06
N ALA A 574 -9.44 -27.13 -19.96
CA ALA A 574 -8.67 -25.99 -20.47
C ALA A 574 -8.40 -24.92 -19.39
N SER A 575 -9.33 -24.66 -18.47
CA SER A 575 -9.09 -23.80 -17.30
C SER A 575 -8.00 -24.38 -16.39
N LEU A 576 -8.05 -25.68 -16.09
CA LEU A 576 -7.01 -26.37 -15.31
C LEU A 576 -5.63 -26.29 -15.98
N LEU A 577 -5.56 -26.55 -17.30
CA LEU A 577 -4.34 -26.43 -18.10
C LEU A 577 -3.82 -24.98 -18.15
N PHE A 578 -4.70 -23.97 -18.23
CA PHE A 578 -4.30 -22.57 -18.20
C PHE A 578 -3.69 -22.16 -16.85
N GLY A 579 -4.25 -22.65 -15.74
CA GLY A 579 -3.64 -22.53 -14.40
C GLY A 579 -2.25 -23.17 -14.34
N LEU A 580 -2.09 -24.39 -14.86
CA LEU A 580 -0.81 -25.10 -14.89
C LEU A 580 0.26 -24.39 -15.77
N ILE A 581 -0.14 -23.74 -16.87
CA ILE A 581 0.77 -22.95 -17.72
C ILE A 581 1.35 -21.71 -16.99
N LEU A 582 0.64 -21.19 -15.99
CA LEU A 582 1.10 -20.06 -15.17
C LEU A 582 2.05 -20.47 -14.04
N VAL A 583 2.10 -21.76 -13.65
CA VAL A 583 2.98 -22.26 -12.57
C VAL A 583 4.48 -22.08 -12.89
N PRO A 584 4.99 -22.40 -14.10
CA PRO A 584 6.36 -22.04 -14.49
C PRO A 584 6.64 -20.54 -14.43
N ILE A 585 5.65 -19.69 -14.76
CA ILE A 585 5.80 -18.23 -14.74
C ILE A 585 5.95 -17.72 -13.30
N PHE A 586 5.20 -18.29 -12.35
CA PHE A 586 5.38 -18.03 -10.92
C PHE A 586 6.80 -18.41 -10.44
N HIS A 587 7.26 -19.63 -10.74
CA HIS A 587 8.56 -20.12 -10.28
C HIS A 587 9.75 -19.42 -10.95
N ILE A 588 9.65 -19.05 -12.22
CA ILE A 588 10.65 -18.21 -12.90
C ILE A 588 10.67 -16.81 -12.29
N GLY A 589 9.50 -16.22 -12.03
CA GLY A 589 9.41 -14.92 -11.35
C GLY A 589 10.02 -14.95 -9.95
N LEU A 590 9.79 -16.02 -9.18
CA LEU A 590 10.40 -16.22 -7.86
C LEU A 590 11.92 -16.37 -7.96
N ALA A 591 12.42 -17.16 -8.92
CA ALA A 591 13.85 -17.35 -9.14
C ALA A 591 14.57 -16.08 -9.65
N TRP A 592 13.86 -15.19 -10.35
CA TRP A 592 14.37 -13.91 -10.86
C TRP A 592 14.00 -12.70 -9.97
N ASN A 593 13.49 -12.95 -8.76
CA ASN A 593 13.11 -11.93 -7.77
C ASN A 593 12.16 -10.84 -8.32
N PHE A 594 11.11 -11.26 -9.02
CA PHE A 594 10.05 -10.37 -9.51
C PHE A 594 9.25 -9.76 -8.35
N PRO A 595 8.62 -8.58 -8.55
CA PRO A 595 7.88 -7.89 -7.48
C PRO A 595 6.82 -8.78 -6.83
N TYR A 596 6.72 -8.75 -5.50
CA TYR A 596 5.80 -9.65 -4.78
C TYR A 596 4.33 -9.44 -5.13
N TRP A 597 3.90 -8.22 -5.47
CA TRP A 597 2.55 -7.97 -5.98
C TRP A 597 2.25 -8.77 -7.25
N PHE A 598 3.25 -9.01 -8.10
CA PHE A 598 3.13 -9.83 -9.30
C PHE A 598 3.09 -11.31 -8.96
N LEU A 599 3.96 -11.78 -8.07
CA LEU A 599 3.98 -13.18 -7.62
C LEU A 599 2.67 -13.57 -6.91
N THR A 600 2.15 -12.71 -6.02
CA THR A 600 0.85 -12.91 -5.39
C THR A 600 -0.30 -12.84 -6.40
N PHE A 601 -0.27 -11.89 -7.34
CA PHE A 601 -1.28 -11.82 -8.41
C PHE A 601 -1.33 -13.11 -9.24
N ILE A 602 -0.19 -13.61 -9.70
CA ILE A 602 -0.11 -14.86 -10.46
C ILE A 602 -0.57 -16.05 -9.60
N ALA A 603 -0.15 -16.15 -8.34
CA ALA A 603 -0.60 -17.22 -7.44
C ALA A 603 -2.12 -17.20 -7.21
N ALA A 604 -2.71 -16.04 -6.96
CA ALA A 604 -4.15 -15.89 -6.84
C ALA A 604 -4.89 -16.23 -8.15
N PHE A 605 -4.33 -15.87 -9.30
CA PHE A 605 -4.94 -16.20 -10.59
C PHE A 605 -4.84 -17.70 -10.91
N ILE A 606 -3.73 -18.38 -10.59
CA ILE A 606 -3.61 -19.84 -10.69
C ILE A 606 -4.69 -20.53 -9.84
N ASN A 607 -4.81 -20.12 -8.57
CA ASN A 607 -5.83 -20.66 -7.66
C ASN A 607 -7.25 -20.41 -8.22
N LEU A 608 -7.52 -19.20 -8.72
CA LEU A 608 -8.80 -18.87 -9.35
C LEU A 608 -9.11 -19.79 -10.55
N GLN A 609 -8.13 -20.14 -11.38
CA GLN A 609 -8.33 -21.11 -12.47
C GLN A 609 -8.63 -22.53 -11.98
N PHE A 610 -7.97 -22.99 -10.91
CA PHE A 610 -8.25 -24.28 -10.30
C PHE A 610 -9.65 -24.32 -9.64
N VAL A 611 -10.04 -23.23 -8.97
CA VAL A 611 -11.39 -23.02 -8.45
C VAL A 611 -12.41 -23.04 -9.59
N THR A 612 -12.23 -22.27 -10.67
CA THR A 612 -13.14 -22.26 -11.84
C THR A 612 -13.27 -23.64 -12.49
N ALA A 613 -12.15 -24.36 -12.69
CA ALA A 613 -12.18 -25.71 -13.24
C ALA A 613 -12.96 -26.69 -12.35
N LEU A 614 -12.74 -26.64 -11.03
CA LEU A 614 -13.42 -27.51 -10.06
C LEU A 614 -14.91 -27.16 -9.91
N PHE A 615 -15.27 -25.88 -9.97
CA PHE A 615 -16.67 -25.44 -10.01
C PHE A 615 -17.38 -25.98 -11.25
N ASN A 616 -16.83 -25.76 -12.45
CA ASN A 616 -17.52 -26.20 -13.67
C ASN A 616 -17.61 -27.72 -13.80
N LEU A 617 -16.85 -28.52 -13.05
CA LEU A 617 -17.01 -29.97 -12.96
C LEU A 617 -18.17 -30.44 -12.05
N LEU A 618 -18.85 -29.54 -11.32
CA LEU A 618 -19.99 -29.90 -10.49
C LEU A 618 -21.20 -30.35 -11.34
N PRO A 619 -21.93 -31.42 -10.96
CA PRO A 619 -23.09 -31.94 -11.69
C PRO A 619 -24.38 -31.11 -11.51
N ILE A 620 -24.25 -29.78 -11.53
CA ILE A 620 -25.33 -28.82 -11.26
C ILE A 620 -25.57 -27.98 -12.52
N PRO A 621 -26.77 -27.99 -13.14
CA PRO A 621 -27.07 -27.10 -14.25
C PRO A 621 -26.99 -25.63 -13.77
N PRO A 622 -26.41 -24.69 -14.54
CA PRO A 622 -26.03 -24.79 -15.96
C PRO A 622 -24.62 -25.32 -16.26
N LEU A 623 -23.84 -25.72 -15.24
CA LEU A 623 -22.40 -26.02 -15.34
C LEU A 623 -22.07 -27.25 -16.20
N ASP A 624 -20.85 -27.30 -16.72
CA ASP A 624 -20.39 -28.36 -17.63
C ASP A 624 -20.46 -29.76 -17.04
N GLY A 625 -20.22 -29.92 -15.73
CA GLY A 625 -20.32 -31.19 -15.02
C GLY A 625 -21.72 -31.80 -15.12
N TYR A 626 -22.76 -30.97 -15.18
CA TYR A 626 -24.11 -31.46 -15.51
C TYR A 626 -24.19 -31.92 -16.97
N ARG A 627 -23.60 -31.18 -17.92
CA ARG A 627 -23.58 -31.55 -19.35
C ARG A 627 -22.79 -32.84 -19.62
N ILE A 628 -21.72 -33.11 -18.86
CA ILE A 628 -20.96 -34.38 -18.93
C ILE A 628 -21.89 -35.57 -18.61
N ILE A 629 -22.74 -35.46 -17.58
CA ILE A 629 -23.64 -36.56 -17.18
C ILE A 629 -24.98 -36.55 -17.92
N SER A 630 -25.50 -35.40 -18.36
CA SER A 630 -26.86 -35.28 -18.89
C SER A 630 -27.09 -36.09 -20.15
N VAL A 631 -26.05 -36.25 -20.98
CA VAL A 631 -26.05 -37.08 -22.20
C VAL A 631 -26.34 -38.57 -21.91
N TRP A 632 -26.14 -39.01 -20.66
CA TRP A 632 -26.41 -40.38 -20.19
C TRP A 632 -27.75 -40.51 -19.46
N LEU A 633 -28.38 -39.41 -19.07
CA LEU A 633 -29.69 -39.40 -18.42
C LEU A 633 -30.84 -39.66 -19.42
N PRO A 634 -31.98 -40.23 -18.98
CA PRO A 634 -33.20 -40.30 -19.79
C PRO A 634 -33.71 -38.91 -20.20
N SER A 635 -34.27 -38.78 -21.41
CA SER A 635 -34.68 -37.50 -22.02
C SER A 635 -35.58 -36.64 -21.12
N ARG A 636 -36.50 -37.26 -20.36
CA ARG A 636 -37.36 -36.57 -19.37
C ARG A 636 -36.61 -35.72 -18.33
N LEU A 637 -35.32 -35.98 -18.11
CA LEU A 637 -34.43 -35.17 -17.24
C LEU A 637 -33.62 -34.14 -18.04
N GLN A 638 -33.34 -34.40 -19.32
CA GLN A 638 -32.71 -33.44 -20.24
C GLN A 638 -33.66 -32.27 -20.55
N ASP A 639 -34.94 -32.57 -20.82
CA ASP A 639 -35.99 -31.60 -21.20
C ASP A 639 -36.27 -30.56 -20.09
N ARG A 640 -36.01 -30.89 -18.82
CA ARG A 640 -36.26 -30.02 -17.65
C ARG A 640 -35.08 -29.11 -17.29
N SER A 641 -34.00 -29.15 -18.08
CA SER A 641 -32.73 -28.44 -17.82
C SER A 641 -32.86 -26.92 -17.66
N GLY A 642 -33.83 -26.26 -18.32
CA GLY A 642 -34.00 -24.81 -18.24
C GLY A 642 -34.34 -24.31 -16.82
N ILE A 643 -35.41 -24.83 -16.21
CA ILE A 643 -35.80 -24.47 -14.83
C ILE A 643 -34.75 -24.97 -13.83
N ALA A 644 -34.21 -26.17 -14.06
CA ALA A 644 -33.14 -26.72 -13.22
C ALA A 644 -31.86 -25.86 -13.24
N SER A 645 -31.57 -25.15 -14.32
CA SER A 645 -30.42 -24.22 -14.42
C SER A 645 -30.63 -22.94 -13.61
N LEU A 646 -31.85 -22.41 -13.53
CA LEU A 646 -32.16 -21.28 -12.66
C LEU A 646 -32.06 -21.68 -11.19
N ILE A 647 -32.62 -22.83 -10.82
CA ILE A 647 -32.56 -23.36 -9.45
C ILE A 647 -31.11 -23.71 -9.06
N GLY A 648 -30.34 -24.34 -9.95
CA GLY A 648 -28.94 -24.69 -9.72
C GLY A 648 -28.05 -23.46 -9.57
N LEU A 649 -28.24 -22.42 -10.39
CA LEU A 649 -27.53 -21.15 -10.23
C LEU A 649 -27.87 -20.46 -8.90
N LEU A 650 -29.15 -20.41 -8.51
CA LEU A 650 -29.55 -19.90 -7.20
C LEU A 650 -28.95 -20.72 -6.04
N PHE A 651 -28.90 -22.05 -6.16
CA PHE A 651 -28.24 -22.92 -5.19
C PHE A 651 -26.74 -22.62 -5.08
N ILE A 652 -26.03 -22.48 -6.19
CA ILE A 652 -24.59 -22.14 -6.21
C ILE A 652 -24.33 -20.77 -5.57
N CYS A 653 -25.18 -19.77 -5.81
CA CYS A 653 -24.99 -18.42 -5.32
C CYS A 653 -25.39 -18.22 -3.84
N PHE A 654 -26.45 -18.88 -3.36
CA PHE A 654 -27.06 -18.59 -2.05
C PHE A 654 -27.02 -19.74 -1.03
N VAL A 655 -26.77 -20.98 -1.45
CA VAL A 655 -26.89 -22.15 -0.57
C VAL A 655 -25.57 -22.91 -0.46
N LEU A 656 -24.91 -23.20 -1.59
CA LEU A 656 -23.64 -23.92 -1.66
C LEU A 656 -22.54 -23.33 -0.75
N PRO A 657 -22.34 -22.00 -0.60
CA PRO A 657 -21.31 -21.47 0.29
C PRO A 657 -21.43 -21.95 1.74
N PHE A 658 -22.66 -22.21 2.21
CA PHE A 658 -22.98 -22.59 3.58
C PHE A 658 -23.01 -24.12 3.82
N ILE A 659 -22.75 -24.93 2.80
CA ILE A 659 -22.69 -26.40 2.89
C ILE A 659 -21.23 -26.86 2.89
N SER A 660 -20.87 -27.88 3.68
CA SER A 660 -19.50 -28.43 3.80
C SER A 660 -18.82 -28.84 2.49
N ILE A 661 -19.56 -28.92 1.38
CA ILE A 661 -19.02 -29.13 0.03
C ILE A 661 -18.26 -27.89 -0.47
N SER A 662 -18.64 -26.66 -0.07
CA SER A 662 -17.85 -25.45 -0.38
C SER A 662 -16.43 -25.56 0.18
N SER A 663 -16.27 -26.17 1.35
CA SER A 663 -14.97 -26.44 1.97
C SER A 663 -14.09 -27.32 1.07
N LEU A 664 -14.64 -28.35 0.42
CA LEU A 664 -13.88 -29.16 -0.54
C LEU A 664 -13.48 -28.37 -1.79
N VAL A 665 -14.37 -27.51 -2.31
CA VAL A 665 -14.10 -26.69 -3.49
C VAL A 665 -13.05 -25.60 -3.21
N ILE A 666 -12.86 -25.20 -1.95
CA ILE A 666 -11.82 -24.26 -1.51
C ILE A 666 -10.51 -24.99 -1.13
N ILE A 667 -10.60 -26.13 -0.42
CA ILE A 667 -9.43 -26.87 0.07
C ILE A 667 -8.66 -27.55 -1.07
N LEU A 668 -9.33 -28.18 -2.03
CA LEU A 668 -8.64 -28.96 -3.08
C LEU A 668 -7.73 -28.09 -3.97
N PRO A 669 -8.12 -26.88 -4.41
CA PRO A 669 -7.21 -25.94 -5.07
C PRO A 669 -6.02 -25.52 -4.19
N VAL A 670 -6.21 -25.30 -2.88
CA VAL A 670 -5.11 -24.94 -1.96
C VAL A 670 -4.12 -26.10 -1.80
N VAL A 671 -4.60 -27.34 -1.68
CA VAL A 671 -3.74 -28.54 -1.63
C VAL A 671 -2.97 -28.71 -2.94
N LEU A 672 -3.61 -28.46 -4.09
CA LEU A 672 -2.94 -28.50 -5.40
C LEU A 672 -1.87 -27.41 -5.54
N MET A 673 -2.13 -26.19 -5.07
CA MET A 673 -1.15 -25.09 -5.04
C MET A 673 0.07 -25.45 -4.20
N LEU A 674 -0.13 -26.02 -3.00
CA LEU A 674 0.95 -26.47 -2.13
C LEU A 674 1.78 -27.60 -2.77
N ALA A 675 1.13 -28.57 -3.42
CA ALA A 675 1.82 -29.64 -4.17
C ALA A 675 2.62 -29.10 -5.38
N LEU A 676 2.21 -27.97 -5.95
CA LEU A 676 2.92 -27.24 -7.01
C LEU A 676 3.98 -26.26 -6.46
N GLY A 677 4.24 -26.26 -5.14
CA GLY A 677 5.27 -25.45 -4.50
C GLY A 677 4.90 -23.98 -4.29
N ILE A 678 3.61 -23.63 -4.34
CA ILE A 678 3.10 -22.27 -4.12
C ILE A 678 2.36 -22.24 -2.77
N SER A 679 2.74 -21.33 -1.87
CA SER A 679 2.06 -21.24 -0.56
C SER A 679 0.67 -20.62 -0.68
N ASP A 680 -0.20 -21.05 0.24
CA ASP A 680 -1.50 -20.43 0.54
C ASP A 680 -1.37 -18.92 0.72
N ALA A 681 -0.34 -18.47 1.44
CA ALA A 681 -0.09 -17.07 1.76
C ALA A 681 0.13 -16.19 0.52
N PHE A 682 0.80 -16.70 -0.53
CA PHE A 682 0.92 -15.99 -1.81
C PHE A 682 -0.46 -15.83 -2.49
N SER A 683 -1.28 -16.89 -2.49
CA SER A 683 -2.60 -16.84 -3.10
C SER A 683 -3.57 -15.93 -2.33
N MET A 684 -3.57 -15.99 -0.98
CA MET A 684 -4.47 -15.18 -0.16
C MET A 684 -4.15 -13.69 -0.33
N ASN A 685 -2.87 -13.29 -0.22
CA ASN A 685 -2.45 -11.91 -0.41
C ASN A 685 -2.75 -11.39 -1.83
N GLY A 686 -2.72 -12.25 -2.85
CA GLY A 686 -3.13 -11.89 -4.21
C GLY A 686 -4.64 -11.69 -4.37
N LEU A 687 -5.47 -12.46 -3.66
CA LEU A 687 -6.93 -12.24 -3.63
C LEU A 687 -7.27 -10.92 -2.91
N TYR A 688 -6.60 -10.61 -1.79
CA TYR A 688 -6.75 -9.31 -1.12
C TYR A 688 -6.31 -8.12 -2.01
N LEU A 689 -5.33 -8.31 -2.90
CA LEU A 689 -4.92 -7.30 -3.90
C LEU A 689 -5.93 -7.10 -5.03
N LEU A 690 -6.76 -8.10 -5.34
CA LEU A 690 -7.79 -8.03 -6.39
C LEU A 690 -9.11 -7.43 -5.88
N ASP A 691 -9.42 -7.58 -4.60
CA ASP A 691 -10.68 -7.11 -3.99
C ASP A 691 -10.89 -5.58 -4.15
N ARG A 692 -12.13 -5.21 -4.51
CA ARG A 692 -12.71 -3.87 -4.74
C ARG A 692 -12.22 -3.05 -5.95
N TRP A 693 -10.96 -3.12 -6.38
CA TRP A 693 -10.51 -2.33 -7.55
C TRP A 693 -10.69 -3.03 -8.90
N TYR A 694 -10.61 -4.38 -8.92
CA TYR A 694 -11.05 -5.18 -10.07
C TYR A 694 -12.48 -4.82 -10.49
N MET A 695 -13.36 -4.55 -9.51
CA MET A 695 -14.76 -4.20 -9.75
C MET A 695 -14.97 -2.93 -10.56
N ALA A 696 -14.37 -1.81 -10.14
CA ALA A 696 -14.53 -0.53 -10.83
C ALA A 696 -13.95 -0.60 -12.25
N LEU A 697 -12.81 -1.28 -12.43
CA LEU A 697 -12.21 -1.44 -13.76
C LEU A 697 -12.96 -2.46 -14.61
N CYS A 698 -13.49 -3.55 -14.07
CA CYS A 698 -14.33 -4.49 -14.83
C CYS A 698 -15.65 -3.85 -15.27
N LEU A 699 -16.25 -2.95 -14.49
CA LEU A 699 -17.41 -2.18 -14.95
C LEU A 699 -17.03 -1.16 -16.03
N LEU A 700 -15.88 -0.48 -15.91
CA LEU A 700 -15.33 0.39 -16.95
C LEU A 700 -15.02 -0.40 -18.24
N VAL A 701 -14.39 -1.57 -18.13
CA VAL A 701 -14.03 -2.45 -19.25
C VAL A 701 -15.28 -3.12 -19.82
N ALA A 702 -16.29 -3.47 -19.03
CA ALA A 702 -17.59 -3.92 -19.53
C ALA A 702 -18.28 -2.82 -20.35
N ALA A 703 -18.26 -1.57 -19.87
CA ALA A 703 -18.78 -0.44 -20.62
C ALA A 703 -17.98 -0.20 -21.91
N VAL A 704 -16.65 -0.20 -21.86
CA VAL A 704 -15.77 -0.04 -23.03
C VAL A 704 -15.93 -1.20 -24.03
N VAL A 705 -16.07 -2.45 -23.57
CA VAL A 705 -16.32 -3.62 -24.43
C VAL A 705 -17.72 -3.56 -25.04
N TYR A 706 -18.76 -3.21 -24.27
CA TYR A 706 -20.11 -2.98 -24.78
C TYR A 706 -20.12 -1.88 -25.86
N LEU A 707 -19.39 -0.79 -25.64
CA LEU A 707 -19.20 0.30 -26.60
C LEU A 707 -18.40 -0.12 -27.84
N ILE A 708 -17.39 -0.99 -27.70
CA ILE A 708 -16.64 -1.59 -28.83
C ILE A 708 -17.53 -2.53 -29.65
N TYR A 709 -18.47 -3.25 -29.02
CA TYR A 709 -19.45 -4.12 -29.69
C TYR A 709 -20.59 -3.35 -30.36
N LYS A 710 -21.03 -2.25 -29.76
CA LYS A 710 -21.99 -1.30 -30.33
C LYS A 710 -21.30 0.02 -30.68
N PRO A 711 -20.45 0.07 -31.73
CA PRO A 711 -19.72 1.28 -32.08
C PRO A 711 -20.65 2.45 -32.45
N ALA A 712 -21.88 2.17 -32.91
CA ALA A 712 -22.93 3.16 -33.07
C ALA A 712 -23.23 3.93 -31.77
N SER A 713 -23.26 3.24 -30.62
CA SER A 713 -23.52 3.84 -29.31
C SER A 713 -22.39 4.77 -28.83
N ILE A 714 -21.13 4.55 -29.26
CA ILE A 714 -20.05 5.51 -29.01
C ILE A 714 -20.38 6.85 -29.68
N PHE A 715 -20.72 6.81 -30.97
CA PHE A 715 -21.03 8.02 -31.72
C PHE A 715 -22.36 8.65 -31.26
N GLN A 716 -23.35 7.86 -30.86
CA GLN A 716 -24.59 8.37 -30.25
C GLN A 716 -24.32 9.14 -28.94
N ILE A 717 -23.51 8.58 -28.02
CA ILE A 717 -23.18 9.22 -26.74
C ILE A 717 -22.29 10.45 -26.98
N ALA A 718 -21.31 10.36 -27.89
CA ALA A 718 -20.51 11.51 -28.30
C ALA A 718 -21.39 12.61 -28.91
N GLY A 719 -22.40 12.25 -29.72
CA GLY A 719 -23.44 13.15 -30.21
C GLY A 719 -24.08 13.91 -29.05
N ARG A 720 -24.71 13.18 -28.12
CA ARG A 720 -25.44 13.74 -26.97
C ARG A 720 -24.59 14.67 -26.09
N VAL A 721 -23.31 14.34 -25.86
CA VAL A 721 -22.39 15.20 -25.09
C VAL A 721 -22.05 16.50 -25.84
N LEU A 722 -22.08 16.51 -27.17
CA LEU A 722 -21.71 17.66 -28.01
C LEU A 722 -22.90 18.57 -28.37
N GLU A 723 -24.15 18.12 -28.24
CA GLU A 723 -25.39 18.82 -28.68
C GLU A 723 -25.50 20.29 -28.25
N ASN A 724 -25.03 20.61 -27.04
CA ASN A 724 -25.16 21.95 -26.46
C ASN A 724 -23.96 22.87 -26.70
N ARG A 725 -22.81 22.33 -27.14
CA ARG A 725 -21.57 23.11 -27.30
C ARG A 725 -21.03 23.13 -28.73
N TRP A 726 -21.29 22.09 -29.51
CA TRP A 726 -20.83 21.94 -30.90
C TRP A 726 -21.86 21.17 -31.77
N PRO A 727 -23.06 21.73 -32.04
CA PRO A 727 -24.15 21.00 -32.71
C PRO A 727 -23.79 20.47 -34.12
N LYS A 728 -22.98 21.20 -34.90
CA LYS A 728 -22.47 20.71 -36.21
C LYS A 728 -21.55 19.49 -36.09
N THR A 729 -20.94 19.28 -34.93
CA THR A 729 -20.13 18.08 -34.64
C THR A 729 -21.02 16.96 -34.09
N ALA A 730 -21.99 17.29 -33.24
CA ALA A 730 -22.98 16.33 -32.72
C ALA A 730 -23.76 15.64 -33.85
N LEU A 731 -24.25 16.41 -34.84
CA LEU A 731 -24.92 15.90 -36.03
C LEU A 731 -24.07 14.84 -36.76
N LYS A 732 -22.79 15.14 -37.02
CA LYS A 732 -21.85 14.20 -37.67
C LYS A 732 -21.57 12.94 -36.86
N MET A 733 -21.72 12.99 -35.53
CA MET A 733 -21.66 11.78 -34.72
C MET A 733 -22.94 10.97 -34.86
N TYR A 734 -24.13 11.59 -34.84
CA TYR A 734 -25.39 10.89 -35.05
C TYR A 734 -25.53 10.25 -36.45
N GLU A 735 -25.13 10.95 -37.52
CA GLU A 735 -25.02 10.38 -38.87
C GLU A 735 -24.13 9.12 -38.90
N ARG A 736 -23.00 9.17 -38.18
CA ARG A 736 -22.05 8.05 -38.09
C ARG A 736 -22.56 6.91 -37.20
N ALA A 737 -23.42 7.21 -36.22
CA ALA A 737 -24.14 6.21 -35.44
C ALA A 737 -25.17 5.48 -36.31
N ILE A 738 -26.02 6.23 -37.03
CA ILE A 738 -27.04 5.69 -37.96
C ILE A 738 -26.39 4.82 -39.03
N LYS A 739 -25.25 5.24 -39.60
CA LYS A 739 -24.51 4.45 -40.60
C LYS A 739 -23.95 3.12 -40.06
N LEU A 740 -23.86 2.95 -38.75
CA LEU A 740 -23.39 1.73 -38.08
C LEU A 740 -24.54 0.88 -37.50
N ASP A 741 -25.66 1.51 -37.11
CA ASP A 741 -26.90 0.86 -36.68
C ASP A 741 -28.13 1.69 -37.11
N PRO A 742 -28.71 1.40 -38.30
CA PRO A 742 -29.87 2.13 -38.80
C PRO A 742 -31.14 1.96 -37.96
N LYS A 743 -31.21 0.96 -37.05
CA LYS A 743 -32.39 0.70 -36.21
C LYS A 743 -32.35 1.45 -34.86
N ASN A 744 -31.32 2.26 -34.61
CA ASN A 744 -31.17 3.00 -33.37
C ASN A 744 -32.01 4.29 -33.37
N ALA A 745 -33.26 4.19 -32.91
CA ALA A 745 -34.21 5.31 -32.80
C ALA A 745 -33.62 6.57 -32.16
N LEU A 746 -32.84 6.41 -31.09
CA LEU A 746 -32.22 7.51 -30.33
C LEU A 746 -31.15 8.27 -31.14
N SER A 747 -30.59 7.65 -32.19
CA SER A 747 -29.66 8.33 -33.10
C SER A 747 -30.39 9.11 -34.19
N TRP A 748 -31.56 8.63 -34.64
CA TRP A 748 -32.45 9.37 -35.54
C TRP A 748 -33.09 10.58 -34.84
N GLU A 749 -33.57 10.41 -33.61
CA GLU A 749 -33.99 11.49 -32.71
C GLU A 749 -32.89 12.55 -32.56
N GLY A 750 -31.66 12.13 -32.23
CA GLY A 750 -30.51 13.03 -32.13
C GLY A 750 -30.17 13.75 -33.44
N LYS A 751 -30.31 13.08 -34.60
CA LYS A 751 -30.14 13.71 -35.91
C LYS A 751 -31.20 14.79 -36.15
N ALA A 752 -32.47 14.45 -35.98
CA ALA A 752 -33.59 15.38 -36.21
C ALA A 752 -33.49 16.64 -35.33
N LEU A 753 -33.22 16.45 -34.03
CA LEU A 753 -33.04 17.56 -33.08
C LEU A 753 -31.84 18.45 -33.43
N MET A 754 -30.73 17.88 -33.91
CA MET A 754 -29.59 18.68 -34.33
C MET A 754 -29.80 19.39 -35.67
N LEU A 755 -30.56 18.82 -36.61
CA LEU A 755 -30.93 19.50 -37.85
C LEU A 755 -31.84 20.71 -37.58
N ASN A 756 -32.92 20.54 -36.81
CA ASN A 756 -33.82 21.63 -36.42
C ASN A 756 -33.03 22.73 -35.67
N LYS A 757 -32.25 22.36 -34.62
CA LYS A 757 -31.44 23.31 -33.83
C LYS A 757 -30.38 24.07 -34.65
N LEU A 758 -29.98 23.58 -35.82
CA LEU A 758 -29.01 24.24 -36.69
C LEU A 758 -29.62 25.24 -37.67
N GLN A 759 -30.95 25.24 -37.85
CA GLN A 759 -31.74 26.14 -38.71
C GLN A 759 -31.05 26.55 -40.03
N THR A 760 -30.48 25.57 -40.74
CA THR A 760 -30.03 25.78 -42.12
C THR A 760 -31.25 25.87 -43.03
N ILE A 761 -31.65 27.11 -43.33
CA ILE A 761 -32.79 27.49 -44.17
C ILE A 761 -32.89 26.57 -45.39
N GLY A 762 -34.00 25.83 -45.49
CA GLY A 762 -34.34 25.01 -46.66
C GLY A 762 -34.27 23.48 -46.50
N ASN A 763 -33.77 22.92 -45.38
CA ASN A 763 -33.61 21.46 -45.24
C ASN A 763 -34.73 20.73 -44.45
N TYR A 764 -35.97 21.21 -44.55
CA TYR A 764 -37.13 20.61 -43.86
C TYR A 764 -37.36 19.14 -44.24
N VAL A 765 -37.07 18.76 -45.48
CA VAL A 765 -37.22 17.39 -46.00
C VAL A 765 -36.37 16.39 -45.22
N GLU A 766 -35.12 16.73 -44.88
CA GLU A 766 -34.25 15.85 -44.10
C GLU A 766 -34.61 15.83 -42.60
N VAL A 767 -35.19 16.91 -42.07
CA VAL A 767 -35.75 16.96 -40.72
C VAL A 767 -36.96 16.02 -40.61
N ILE A 768 -37.94 16.18 -41.51
CA ILE A 768 -39.17 15.39 -41.54
C ILE A 768 -38.84 13.90 -41.73
N SER A 769 -38.00 13.54 -42.71
CA SER A 769 -37.59 12.15 -42.93
C SER A 769 -36.87 11.53 -41.72
N ALA A 770 -36.06 12.32 -40.99
CA ALA A 770 -35.41 11.85 -39.76
C ALA A 770 -36.40 11.69 -38.59
N LEU A 771 -37.42 12.55 -38.48
CA LEU A 771 -38.49 12.44 -37.50
C LEU A 771 -39.40 11.22 -37.78
N GLU A 772 -39.83 11.03 -39.02
CA GLU A 772 -40.63 9.88 -39.45
C GLU A 772 -39.91 8.57 -39.15
N THR A 773 -38.63 8.45 -39.52
CA THR A 773 -37.81 7.26 -39.21
C THR A 773 -37.64 7.05 -37.70
N ALA A 774 -37.51 8.13 -36.91
CA ALA A 774 -37.44 8.02 -35.45
C ALA A 774 -38.76 7.57 -34.82
N ILE A 775 -39.90 7.96 -35.40
CA ILE A 775 -41.25 7.60 -34.93
C ILE A 775 -41.61 6.17 -35.35
N GLU A 776 -41.27 5.70 -36.55
CA GLU A 776 -41.40 4.28 -36.92
C GLU A 776 -40.65 3.37 -35.93
N LEU A 777 -39.43 3.76 -35.54
CA LEU A 777 -38.60 3.00 -34.61
C LEU A 777 -38.99 3.19 -33.13
N ASN A 778 -39.80 4.21 -32.79
CA ASN A 778 -40.32 4.46 -31.44
C ASN A 778 -41.69 5.18 -31.47
N PRO A 779 -42.79 4.46 -31.75
CA PRO A 779 -44.10 5.07 -31.99
C PRO A 779 -44.69 5.83 -30.79
N HIS A 780 -44.22 5.57 -29.57
CA HIS A 780 -44.78 6.17 -28.35
C HIS A 780 -44.15 7.53 -27.97
N ASN A 781 -43.20 8.05 -28.74
CA ASN A 781 -42.57 9.35 -28.45
C ASN A 781 -43.45 10.53 -28.89
N LEU A 782 -44.42 10.88 -28.04
CA LEU A 782 -45.38 11.98 -28.26
C LEU A 782 -44.71 13.33 -28.55
N PHE A 783 -43.50 13.58 -28.03
CA PHE A 783 -42.74 14.79 -28.30
C PHE A 783 -42.24 14.83 -29.76
N LEU A 784 -41.75 13.71 -30.31
CA LEU A 784 -41.37 13.66 -31.73
C LEU A 784 -42.58 13.73 -32.65
N GLN A 785 -43.72 13.10 -32.29
CA GLN A 785 -44.98 13.26 -33.02
C GLN A 785 -45.41 14.73 -33.09
N LYS A 786 -45.31 15.46 -31.97
CA LYS A 786 -45.56 16.91 -31.91
C LYS A 786 -44.62 17.67 -32.84
N CYS A 787 -43.31 17.44 -32.76
CA CYS A 787 -42.33 18.10 -33.62
C CYS A 787 -42.56 17.83 -35.12
N LEU A 788 -42.93 16.60 -35.50
CA LEU A 788 -43.26 16.25 -36.88
C LEU A 788 -44.43 17.09 -37.40
N GLN A 789 -45.50 17.23 -36.62
CA GLN A 789 -46.64 18.08 -37.02
C GLN A 789 -46.27 19.57 -37.07
N GLN A 790 -45.39 20.06 -36.19
CA GLN A 790 -44.91 21.45 -36.25
C GLN A 790 -44.14 21.73 -37.55
N GLU A 791 -43.23 20.84 -37.95
CA GLU A 791 -42.48 20.94 -39.21
C GLU A 791 -43.40 20.81 -40.44
N GLN A 792 -44.40 19.91 -40.40
CA GLN A 792 -45.40 19.77 -41.46
C GLN A 792 -46.24 21.04 -41.63
N ILE A 793 -46.66 21.68 -40.54
CA ILE A 793 -47.39 22.97 -40.59
C ILE A 793 -46.50 24.07 -41.19
N LEU A 794 -45.22 24.14 -40.79
CA LEU A 794 -44.25 25.07 -41.37
C LEU A 794 -44.03 24.84 -42.87
N GLN A 795 -44.05 23.59 -43.33
CA GLN A 795 -43.99 23.24 -44.76
C GLN A 795 -45.25 23.70 -45.51
N LEU A 796 -46.45 23.46 -44.96
CA LEU A 796 -47.73 23.83 -45.59
C LEU A 796 -47.87 25.35 -45.83
N MET A 797 -47.30 26.19 -44.95
CA MET A 797 -47.29 27.66 -45.09
C MET A 797 -46.70 28.15 -46.43
N TRP A 798 -45.81 27.38 -47.06
CA TRP A 798 -45.07 27.78 -48.26
C TRP A 798 -45.68 27.23 -49.56
N PHE A 799 -46.54 26.21 -49.50
CA PHE A 799 -46.93 25.41 -50.68
C PHE A 799 -48.42 25.03 -50.77
N SER A 800 -49.24 25.29 -49.74
CA SER A 800 -50.66 24.87 -49.70
C SER A 800 -51.61 26.05 -49.56
N SER A 801 -52.89 25.85 -49.88
CA SER A 801 -53.91 26.89 -49.79
C SER A 801 -54.22 27.27 -48.34
N ASP A 802 -54.67 28.50 -48.10
CA ASP A 802 -55.02 29.01 -46.76
C ASP A 802 -55.99 28.09 -46.00
N LYS A 803 -56.93 27.47 -46.73
CA LYS A 803 -57.91 26.53 -46.20
C LYS A 803 -57.27 25.22 -45.70
N GLU A 804 -56.21 24.76 -46.34
CA GLU A 804 -55.44 23.58 -45.92
C GLU A 804 -54.51 23.93 -44.75
N GLN A 805 -53.87 25.11 -44.80
CA GLN A 805 -53.04 25.64 -43.71
C GLN A 805 -53.85 25.77 -42.41
N LEU A 806 -55.01 26.43 -42.46
CA LEU A 806 -55.89 26.62 -41.31
C LEU A 806 -56.41 25.29 -40.76
N LYS A 807 -56.83 24.35 -41.62
CA LYS A 807 -57.29 23.02 -41.18
C LYS A 807 -56.18 22.24 -40.46
N ALA A 808 -54.94 22.29 -40.94
CA ALA A 808 -53.82 21.64 -40.27
C ALA A 808 -53.53 22.26 -38.88
N MET A 809 -53.62 23.59 -38.77
CA MET A 809 -53.47 24.31 -37.50
C MET A 809 -54.64 24.03 -36.53
N GLU A 810 -55.86 23.88 -37.03
CA GLU A 810 -57.03 23.46 -36.25
C GLU A 810 -56.80 22.07 -35.62
N THR A 811 -56.53 21.04 -36.43
CA THR A 811 -56.23 19.68 -35.96
C THR A 811 -55.03 19.62 -35.00
N TYR A 812 -54.03 20.49 -35.18
CA TYR A 812 -52.92 20.62 -34.25
C TYR A 812 -53.34 21.20 -32.89
N THR A 813 -54.13 22.29 -32.88
CA THR A 813 -54.65 22.88 -31.65
C THR A 813 -55.62 21.96 -30.89
N GLU A 814 -56.33 21.07 -31.59
CA GLU A 814 -57.14 20.01 -30.98
C GLU A 814 -56.26 18.91 -30.35
N SER A 815 -55.16 18.54 -31.02
CA SER A 815 -54.22 17.50 -30.56
C SER A 815 -53.34 17.97 -29.38
N TYR A 816 -52.97 19.24 -29.37
CA TYR A 816 -52.06 19.85 -28.38
C TYR A 816 -52.65 21.16 -27.82
N PRO A 817 -53.80 21.13 -27.12
CA PRO A 817 -54.53 22.32 -26.69
C PRO A 817 -53.76 23.22 -25.71
N ASN A 818 -52.73 22.69 -25.05
CA ASN A 818 -51.85 23.41 -24.13
C ASN A 818 -50.51 23.83 -24.78
N ASP A 819 -50.38 23.81 -26.12
CA ASP A 819 -49.18 24.31 -26.81
C ASP A 819 -49.35 25.74 -27.32
N ALA A 820 -48.64 26.66 -26.69
CA ALA A 820 -48.65 28.08 -27.05
C ALA A 820 -48.25 28.34 -28.52
N TRP A 821 -47.26 27.61 -29.05
CA TRP A 821 -46.80 27.80 -30.43
C TRP A 821 -47.92 27.54 -31.47
N GLY A 822 -48.68 26.46 -31.29
CA GLY A 822 -49.80 26.12 -32.18
C GLY A 822 -50.87 27.21 -32.23
N TRP A 823 -51.23 27.77 -31.07
CA TRP A 823 -52.21 28.86 -30.98
C TRP A 823 -51.70 30.16 -31.61
N ALA A 824 -50.44 30.55 -31.37
CA ALA A 824 -49.84 31.75 -31.98
C ALA A 824 -49.77 31.65 -33.51
N VAL A 825 -49.38 30.48 -34.05
CA VAL A 825 -49.33 30.23 -35.50
C VAL A 825 -50.74 30.25 -36.11
N LYS A 826 -51.73 29.65 -35.46
CA LYS A 826 -53.14 29.68 -35.88
C LYS A 826 -53.70 31.11 -35.88
N ALA A 827 -53.44 31.87 -34.82
CA ALA A 827 -53.91 33.24 -34.67
C ALA A 827 -53.34 34.16 -35.77
N GLY A 828 -52.02 34.17 -35.96
CA GLY A 828 -51.38 34.94 -37.04
C GLY A 828 -51.88 34.54 -38.43
N LYS A 829 -52.19 33.26 -38.67
CA LYS A 829 -52.79 32.82 -39.94
C LYS A 829 -54.22 33.35 -40.12
N LEU A 830 -55.04 33.32 -39.07
CA LEU A 830 -56.40 33.88 -39.10
C LEU A 830 -56.40 35.39 -39.40
N GLU A 831 -55.44 36.16 -38.86
CA GLU A 831 -55.25 37.57 -39.22
C GLU A 831 -54.92 37.76 -40.71
N THR A 832 -54.04 36.92 -41.29
CA THR A 832 -53.76 36.96 -42.75
C THR A 832 -54.93 36.57 -43.64
N CYS A 833 -55.99 35.98 -43.07
CA CYS A 833 -57.22 35.61 -43.76
C CYS A 833 -58.42 36.48 -43.34
N GLU A 834 -58.17 37.63 -42.71
CA GLU A 834 -59.17 38.62 -42.25
C GLU A 834 -60.24 38.06 -41.28
N ARG A 835 -59.96 36.92 -40.62
CA ARG A 835 -60.83 36.28 -39.60
C ARG A 835 -60.54 36.83 -38.20
N ASP A 836 -60.62 38.15 -38.04
CA ASP A 836 -60.13 38.88 -36.87
C ASP A 836 -60.73 38.43 -35.53
N GLU A 837 -62.04 38.12 -35.48
CA GLU A 837 -62.70 37.64 -34.24
C GLU A 837 -62.15 36.28 -33.76
N GLU A 838 -61.87 35.37 -34.70
CA GLU A 838 -61.30 34.05 -34.39
C GLU A 838 -59.80 34.13 -34.09
N ALA A 839 -59.09 35.06 -34.73
CA ALA A 839 -57.70 35.37 -34.42
C ALA A 839 -57.55 35.89 -32.98
N LEU A 840 -58.46 36.77 -32.54
CA LEU A 840 -58.49 37.29 -31.17
C LEU A 840 -58.61 36.16 -30.14
N LEU A 841 -59.59 35.26 -30.31
CA LEU A 841 -59.78 34.09 -29.43
C LEU A 841 -58.56 33.15 -29.42
N ALA A 842 -57.88 32.99 -30.55
CA ALA A 842 -56.65 32.19 -30.62
C ALA A 842 -55.46 32.88 -29.91
N TRP A 843 -55.35 34.21 -29.95
CA TRP A 843 -54.37 34.97 -29.18
C TRP A 843 -54.68 35.00 -27.67
N GLU A 844 -55.96 35.10 -27.28
CA GLU A 844 -56.38 34.94 -25.88
C GLU A 844 -55.90 33.59 -25.33
N LYS A 845 -56.14 32.50 -26.07
CA LYS A 845 -55.72 31.15 -25.68
C LYS A 845 -54.19 31.00 -25.61
N TYR A 846 -53.45 31.63 -26.54
CA TYR A 846 -51.99 31.72 -26.46
C TYR A 846 -51.51 32.41 -25.16
N LEU A 847 -52.11 33.54 -24.79
CA LEU A 847 -51.73 34.33 -23.61
C LEU A 847 -52.14 33.69 -22.28
N GLU A 848 -53.21 32.90 -22.26
CA GLU A 848 -53.57 32.05 -21.12
C GLU A 848 -52.46 31.03 -20.83
N ILE A 849 -51.91 30.41 -21.88
CA ILE A 849 -50.89 29.35 -21.79
C ILE A 849 -49.52 29.93 -21.45
N ASP A 850 -49.02 30.95 -22.17
CA ASP A 850 -47.69 31.55 -21.94
C ASP A 850 -47.74 32.85 -21.11
N SER A 851 -48.58 32.84 -20.06
CA SER A 851 -48.87 33.98 -19.18
C SER A 851 -47.66 34.65 -18.50
N LYS A 852 -46.48 34.02 -18.50
CA LYS A 852 -45.23 34.55 -17.93
C LYS A 852 -44.36 35.33 -18.93
N ASN A 853 -44.66 35.27 -20.23
CA ASN A 853 -43.74 35.66 -21.30
C ASN A 853 -44.29 36.81 -22.16
N LYS A 854 -45.25 37.58 -21.62
CA LYS A 854 -46.10 38.62 -22.26
C LYS A 854 -45.43 39.64 -23.19
N PHE A 855 -44.10 39.76 -23.22
CA PHE A 855 -43.35 40.73 -24.03
C PHE A 855 -42.14 40.13 -24.77
N LYS A 856 -42.24 38.89 -25.27
CA LYS A 856 -41.25 38.27 -26.18
C LYS A 856 -41.85 37.71 -27.48
N LEU A 857 -42.83 38.43 -28.02
CA LEU A 857 -43.43 38.14 -29.31
C LEU A 857 -42.44 38.41 -30.47
N ASN A 858 -41.93 37.33 -31.06
CA ASN A 858 -41.30 37.33 -32.39
C ASN A 858 -42.33 37.02 -33.52
N PHE A 859 -43.61 36.91 -33.18
CA PHE A 859 -44.70 36.82 -34.15
C PHE A 859 -45.31 38.22 -34.37
N PRO A 860 -45.55 38.64 -35.62
CA PRO A 860 -46.29 39.87 -35.88
C PRO A 860 -47.75 39.67 -35.47
N ILE A 861 -48.27 40.57 -34.63
CA ILE A 861 -49.69 40.68 -34.29
C ILE A 861 -50.22 41.94 -34.97
N LYS A 862 -51.40 41.85 -35.60
CA LYS A 862 -52.12 43.00 -36.16
C LYS A 862 -52.47 44.00 -35.04
N GLU A 863 -52.18 45.28 -35.27
CA GLU A 863 -52.25 46.34 -34.25
C GLU A 863 -53.64 46.46 -33.59
N SER A 864 -54.71 46.26 -34.38
CA SER A 864 -56.09 46.22 -33.90
C SER A 864 -56.38 45.06 -32.93
N THR A 865 -55.75 43.89 -33.14
CA THR A 865 -55.90 42.73 -32.26
C THR A 865 -55.14 42.95 -30.95
N LEU A 866 -53.95 43.55 -31.01
CA LEU A 866 -53.17 43.93 -29.83
C LEU A 866 -53.94 44.93 -28.95
N GLU A 867 -54.56 45.95 -29.55
CA GLU A 867 -55.45 46.87 -28.82
C GLU A 867 -56.62 46.17 -28.13
N ALA A 868 -57.26 45.19 -28.77
CA ALA A 868 -58.36 44.43 -28.18
C ALA A 868 -57.91 43.61 -26.95
N LEU A 869 -56.77 42.90 -27.07
CA LEU A 869 -56.17 42.13 -25.98
C LEU A 869 -55.74 43.02 -24.80
N GLU A 870 -55.24 44.23 -25.08
CA GLU A 870 -54.90 45.23 -24.06
C GLU A 870 -56.13 45.81 -23.34
N ARG A 871 -57.25 45.98 -24.06
CA ARG A 871 -58.51 46.46 -23.46
C ARG A 871 -59.12 45.40 -22.54
N GLN A 872 -59.06 44.11 -22.92
CA GLN A 872 -59.47 43.01 -22.05
C GLN A 872 -58.58 42.87 -20.80
N ASN A 873 -57.25 42.98 -20.94
CA ASN A 873 -56.31 42.84 -19.81
C ASN A 873 -56.36 44.00 -18.78
N LYS A 874 -57.26 44.98 -18.95
CA LYS A 874 -57.51 46.10 -18.04
C LYS A 874 -58.89 46.04 -17.35
N LEU A 875 -59.64 44.94 -17.55
CA LEU A 875 -60.89 44.58 -16.87
C LEU A 875 -60.65 43.45 -15.85
#